data_AF-A0A654IP69-F1
#
_entry.id   AF-A0A654IP69-F1
#
_cell.length_a   1.000
_cell.length_b   1.000
_cell.length_c   1.000
_cell.angle_alpha   90.00
_cell.angle_beta   90.00
_cell.angle_gamma   90.00
#
_symmetry.space_group_name_H-M   'P 1'
#
loop_
_entity.id
_entity.type
_entity.pdbx_description
1 polymer ?
#
loop_
_entity_poly.entity_id
_entity_poly.type
_entity_poly.pdbx_seq_one_letter_code
_entity_poly.pdbx_strand_id
1 'polypeptide(L)'
;MISALAVFVGVIKSIQSNAKQIGILKANGVFNKTIAISYIWYAIILVLIPIPIGWMFGTMLQVPFVNIFKDYFSLQVEQIAFDWISILISIFIFGILIGLFSFIVALFNINKPVLEVINHTKKWSKPKVTDWLKKHLFKKIKFNTLLMLKLTESGKKPFSLLLVLLFIATLFVSIGIAIPSIAIHTKNTYFKNINYNNEYQIFNNITNTPLGKDTINLWNGHENLDSTYKTIKTSHQDISYYDDPNSYTLSVSNSSILPTLIYKINDNKAEILTPYKSFVKSYINSGISDLYTNLLDWTVYQLSIANSRSISIGTIEQLYAYILNDADLNKHFQTDKAKLDFLNITTQPLTQFVSRILEVVFDNKVQKNTQWKEKILNLVLGYAPSFIKSYLTTDSRKTQLAFGFQSQNVISQKDQLATVFSPYSNNNKTNYQILGLDKTQNTFKIDDSLKNQVFLSNSDIQNIYQIINSPYTNKGSDLKSSINNKTLYNRKTNTLIIPTILNQTLNNNIKNNSNILNNISSYNSQLMYKTKSNDFKVLPKQAWLYDDTDYLQTKYVTKHSNWIDKPIRNINDQNNYSSYNYEVVENNNTKHYYLNPYNLDVNNFTQKQVIDLWSDKLENSNDLSIEKQVDNIVENSPIFGDFVINKNGEIIKSFLRPYYQLRNLKLFIPISNEISWEDFAKYALGWGNNKEPNDDWITNLDKTDEKTREYIQPALKKLKIEQVPLSVRNAWNSVLSDQNIKEYLEIRPYDFSIEQERRIDRRHVYFQFTPGYEKIKGVIKSSPTTALNDLILNGSALFYRRALGKRQNVPAILKSENSKVSYVNKDLKIKLENIATSDIYGKSYAIIDSDIANMIYGYDISRSINYDYKPFDTSKIITKNQLFNTYNTTTWQKHNTIDPWKNSYLKTKNVFDYSPHYYYNTIFSNTSEPLTITSSVSIIPEKRLGLAIIDLLNLSDYKTAISNVNFINQTKQLIDQLTKTSIYIAIIIITAISLSASLLIMLITGIYIGQYESFMIMLRSMGYTNSRTVWYVLGITKIFNILVILLTICSIFLPIMLLNKLLVVNNISIPISVQWWALLICIALVLFSFFVSIWVSTKKVRNTKLSEILNNSE
;
A
#
# COMPACT_ATOMS: atom_id res chain seq x y z
N MET A 1 4.87 25.63 45.50
CA MET A 1 6.14 26.36 45.71
C MET A 1 5.94 27.88 45.85
N ILE A 2 5.30 28.56 44.88
CA ILE A 2 5.03 30.01 44.98
C ILE A 2 4.24 30.37 46.24
N SER A 3 3.16 29.64 46.54
CA SER A 3 2.36 29.88 47.73
C SER A 3 3.18 29.72 49.01
N ALA A 4 4.07 28.71 49.08
CA ALA A 4 4.99 28.53 50.20
C ALA A 4 5.99 29.69 50.32
N LEU A 5 6.53 30.19 49.21
CA LEU A 5 7.39 31.37 49.19
C LEU A 5 6.65 32.66 49.61
N ALA A 6 5.41 32.83 49.17
CA ALA A 6 4.55 33.95 49.59
C ALA A 6 4.27 33.89 51.09
N VAL A 7 3.97 32.70 51.63
CA VAL A 7 3.81 32.45 53.07
C VAL A 7 5.11 32.76 53.80
N PHE A 8 6.24 32.24 53.31
CA PHE A 8 7.56 32.48 53.89
C PHE A 8 7.87 33.98 54.00
N VAL A 9 7.66 34.73 52.91
CA VAL A 9 7.89 36.19 52.87
C VAL A 9 6.89 36.93 53.76
N GLY A 10 5.61 36.56 53.71
CA GLY A 10 4.55 37.17 54.50
C GLY A 10 4.79 37.00 55.99
N VAL A 11 5.09 35.78 56.43
CA VAL A 11 5.41 35.44 57.83
C VAL A 11 6.66 36.19 58.29
N ILE A 12 7.75 36.17 57.51
CA ILE A 12 8.98 36.90 57.87
C ILE A 12 8.74 38.40 58.00
N LYS A 13 8.04 39.01 57.02
CA LYS A 13 7.78 40.45 57.02
C LYS A 13 6.87 40.85 58.18
N SER A 14 5.88 40.01 58.52
CA SER A 14 5.01 40.24 59.67
C SER A 14 5.77 40.11 61.00
N ILE A 15 6.64 39.10 61.14
CA ILE A 15 7.52 38.98 62.31
C ILE A 15 8.42 40.21 62.45
N GLN A 16 8.97 40.73 61.34
CA GLN A 16 9.79 41.95 61.35
C GLN A 16 8.99 43.20 61.73
N SER A 17 7.78 43.36 61.21
CA SER A 17 6.91 44.49 61.55
C SER A 17 6.51 44.50 63.03
N ASN A 18 6.35 43.30 63.61
CA ASN A 18 5.92 43.12 65.00
C ASN A 18 7.07 42.75 65.94
N ALA A 19 8.33 42.93 65.50
CA ALA A 19 9.52 42.48 66.22
C ALA A 19 9.62 43.02 67.65
N LYS A 20 9.24 44.30 67.87
CA LYS A 20 9.19 44.94 69.19
C LYS A 20 8.18 44.25 70.13
N GLN A 21 6.98 43.95 69.61
CA GLN A 21 5.92 43.29 70.37
C GLN A 21 6.27 41.84 70.71
N ILE A 22 6.86 41.11 69.75
CA ILE A 22 7.36 39.74 69.96
C ILE A 22 8.49 39.73 71.00
N GLY A 23 9.36 40.74 70.96
CA GLY A 23 10.41 40.94 71.96
C GLY A 23 9.87 41.12 73.38
N ILE A 24 8.82 41.94 73.54
CA ILE A 24 8.11 42.14 74.81
C ILE A 24 7.45 40.85 75.29
N LEU A 25 6.76 40.12 74.40
CA LEU A 25 6.11 38.84 74.74
C LEU A 25 7.12 37.77 75.16
N LYS A 26 8.30 37.72 74.52
CA LYS A 26 9.38 36.81 74.91
C LYS A 26 10.04 37.22 76.22
N ALA A 27 10.21 38.52 76.47
CA ALA A 27 10.73 39.03 77.74
C ALA A 27 9.77 38.72 78.91
N ASN A 28 8.46 38.68 78.62
CA ASN A 28 7.41 38.29 79.58
C ASN A 28 7.26 36.76 79.74
N GLY A 29 8.16 35.94 79.17
CA GLY A 29 8.19 34.48 79.39
C GLY A 29 7.29 33.62 78.49
N VAL A 30 6.70 34.17 77.43
CA VAL A 30 5.83 33.39 76.52
C VAL A 30 6.66 32.43 75.65
N PHE A 31 6.24 31.16 75.57
CA PHE A 31 6.91 30.13 74.76
C PHE A 31 6.85 30.45 73.25
N ASN A 32 7.98 30.20 72.55
CA ASN A 32 8.11 30.45 71.11
C ASN A 32 7.07 29.70 70.25
N LYS A 33 6.63 28.51 70.68
CA LYS A 33 5.60 27.72 69.99
C LYS A 33 4.24 28.42 70.01
N THR A 34 3.86 29.02 71.13
CA THR A 34 2.59 29.75 71.28
C THR A 34 2.55 30.98 70.38
N ILE A 35 3.68 31.68 70.26
CA ILE A 35 3.82 32.82 69.33
C ILE A 35 3.80 32.35 67.87
N ALA A 36 4.39 31.19 67.54
CA ALA A 36 4.41 30.66 66.18
C ALA A 36 3.02 30.18 65.70
N ILE A 37 2.14 29.70 66.59
CA ILE A 37 0.79 29.25 66.25
C ILE A 37 -0.07 30.38 65.67
N SER A 38 0.08 31.63 66.15
CA SER A 38 -0.70 32.76 65.64
C SER A 38 -0.44 33.04 64.15
N TYR A 39 0.71 32.63 63.62
CA TYR A 39 1.06 32.77 62.20
C TYR A 39 0.41 31.71 61.30
N ILE A 40 -0.29 30.70 61.85
CA ILE A 40 -1.08 29.74 61.05
C ILE A 40 -2.28 30.45 60.40
N TRP A 41 -2.77 31.57 60.97
CA TRP A 41 -3.83 32.37 60.35
C TRP A 41 -3.52 32.84 58.93
N TYR A 42 -2.25 33.10 58.61
CA TYR A 42 -1.82 33.42 57.25
C TYR A 42 -2.07 32.28 56.26
N ALA A 43 -1.91 31.03 56.70
CA ALA A 43 -2.20 29.86 55.90
C ALA A 43 -3.71 29.70 55.65
N ILE A 44 -4.54 29.92 56.68
CA ILE A 44 -6.00 29.79 56.59
C ILE A 44 -6.57 30.79 55.56
N ILE A 45 -6.13 32.05 55.60
CA ILE A 45 -6.57 33.08 54.64
C ILE A 45 -6.17 32.69 53.20
N LEU A 46 -4.96 32.16 53.02
CA LEU A 46 -4.43 31.72 51.72
C LEU A 46 -5.06 30.43 51.19
N VAL A 47 -5.85 29.73 52.00
CA VAL A 47 -6.56 28.51 51.62
C VAL A 47 -8.01 28.85 51.30
N LEU A 48 -8.66 29.67 52.12
CA LEU A 48 -10.09 29.99 51.95
C LEU A 48 -10.40 30.92 50.78
N ILE A 49 -9.48 31.80 50.37
CA ILE A 49 -9.73 32.76 49.29
C ILE A 49 -9.21 32.26 47.93
N PRO A 50 -7.93 31.87 47.79
CA PRO A 50 -7.36 31.51 46.49
C PRO A 50 -7.85 30.17 45.95
N ILE A 51 -8.16 29.19 46.80
CA ILE A 51 -8.60 27.86 46.35
C ILE A 51 -9.98 27.93 45.68
N PRO A 52 -11.02 28.56 46.27
CA PRO A 52 -12.31 28.73 45.59
C PRO A 52 -12.21 29.55 44.30
N ILE A 53 -11.44 30.64 44.31
CA ILE A 53 -11.21 31.46 43.11
C ILE A 53 -10.51 30.64 42.02
N GLY A 54 -9.46 29.89 42.37
CA GLY A 54 -8.73 29.04 41.44
C GLY A 54 -9.60 27.93 40.87
N TRP A 55 -10.46 27.32 41.69
CA TRP A 55 -11.43 26.33 41.24
C TRP A 55 -12.47 26.94 40.29
N MET A 56 -12.97 28.15 40.57
CA MET A 56 -13.90 28.87 39.69
C MET A 56 -13.26 29.21 38.33
N PHE A 57 -12.00 29.65 38.32
CA PHE A 57 -11.25 29.82 37.07
C PHE A 57 -11.02 28.48 36.36
N GLY A 58 -10.78 27.40 37.10
CA GLY A 58 -10.62 26.05 36.56
C GLY A 58 -11.87 25.54 35.84
N THR A 59 -13.04 25.73 36.43
CA THR A 59 -14.32 25.36 35.80
C THR A 59 -14.66 26.23 34.59
N MET A 60 -14.33 27.54 34.62
CA MET A 60 -14.45 28.38 33.41
C MET A 60 -13.53 27.91 32.29
N LEU A 61 -12.29 27.50 32.62
CA LEU A 61 -11.35 26.98 31.64
C LEU A 61 -11.70 25.58 31.15
N GLN A 62 -12.50 24.80 31.88
CA GLN A 62 -12.91 23.46 31.48
C GLN A 62 -13.58 23.43 30.10
N VAL A 63 -14.39 24.44 29.75
CA VAL A 63 -15.09 24.51 28.45
C VAL A 63 -14.11 24.52 27.27
N PRO A 64 -13.14 25.46 27.18
CA PRO A 64 -12.14 25.41 26.12
C PRO A 64 -11.27 24.15 26.20
N PHE A 65 -10.97 23.60 27.39
CA PHE A 65 -10.24 22.33 27.52
C PHE A 65 -10.97 21.16 26.87
N VAL A 66 -12.24 20.97 27.17
CA VAL A 66 -13.01 19.83 26.64
C VAL A 66 -13.21 19.97 25.13
N ASN A 67 -13.40 21.19 24.63
CA ASN A 67 -13.48 21.44 23.18
C ASN A 67 -12.21 21.03 22.42
N ILE A 68 -11.03 21.15 23.03
CA ILE A 68 -9.77 20.69 22.42
C ILE A 68 -9.73 19.15 22.30
N PHE A 69 -10.31 18.42 23.24
CA PHE A 69 -10.29 16.95 23.29
C PHE A 69 -11.50 16.29 22.61
N LYS A 70 -12.57 17.07 22.34
CA LYS A 70 -13.83 16.59 21.73
C LYS A 70 -13.58 15.86 20.41
N ASP A 71 -12.80 16.46 19.51
CA ASP A 71 -12.52 15.90 18.19
C ASP A 71 -11.64 14.64 18.25
N TYR A 72 -10.76 14.54 19.25
CA TYR A 72 -9.83 13.41 19.39
C TYR A 72 -10.50 12.17 20.01
N PHE A 73 -11.27 12.36 21.09
CA PHE A 73 -11.94 11.25 21.79
C PHE A 73 -13.38 11.02 21.30
N SER A 74 -13.84 11.78 20.30
CA SER A 74 -15.24 11.75 19.82
C SER A 74 -16.25 11.83 20.97
N LEU A 75 -15.94 12.65 21.98
CA LEU A 75 -16.76 12.78 23.18
C LEU A 75 -18.09 13.44 22.81
N GLN A 76 -19.19 12.88 23.31
CA GLN A 76 -20.46 13.60 23.37
C GLN A 76 -20.34 14.63 24.51
N VAL A 77 -20.06 15.87 24.14
CA VAL A 77 -19.78 16.95 25.10
C VAL A 77 -20.93 17.93 25.10
N GLU A 78 -21.69 17.95 26.21
CA GLU A 78 -22.32 19.15 26.81
C GLU A 78 -22.71 18.90 28.29
N GLN A 79 -21.75 18.71 29.21
CA GLN A 79 -22.04 18.91 30.65
C GLN A 79 -20.82 19.50 31.38
N ILE A 80 -20.96 20.71 31.93
CA ILE A 80 -20.05 21.23 32.95
C ILE A 80 -20.29 20.41 34.21
N ALA A 81 -19.38 19.50 34.54
CA ALA A 81 -19.48 18.70 35.76
C ALA A 81 -18.92 19.49 36.95
N PHE A 82 -19.80 19.87 37.88
CA PHE A 82 -19.43 20.55 39.12
C PHE A 82 -19.09 19.51 40.20
N ASP A 83 -17.82 19.40 40.57
CA ASP A 83 -17.39 18.56 41.70
C ASP A 83 -16.91 19.42 42.89
N TRP A 84 -17.75 19.53 43.91
CA TRP A 84 -17.45 20.24 45.15
C TRP A 84 -16.52 19.44 46.08
N ILE A 85 -16.44 18.12 45.92
CA ILE A 85 -15.57 17.26 46.75
C ILE A 85 -14.10 17.61 46.50
N SER A 86 -13.74 17.90 45.24
CA SER A 86 -12.41 18.39 44.86
C SER A 86 -11.99 19.66 45.60
N ILE A 87 -12.92 20.58 45.90
CA ILE A 87 -12.63 21.79 46.68
C ILE A 87 -12.29 21.43 48.12
N LEU A 88 -13.09 20.57 48.75
CA LEU A 88 -12.86 20.13 50.13
C LEU A 88 -11.51 19.41 50.29
N ILE A 89 -11.21 18.49 49.38
CA ILE A 89 -9.92 17.78 49.37
C ILE A 89 -8.76 18.77 49.23
N SER A 90 -8.89 19.76 48.35
CA SER A 90 -7.86 20.78 48.13
C SER A 90 -7.66 21.66 49.37
N ILE A 91 -8.74 22.12 50.00
CA ILE A 91 -8.69 22.92 51.23
C ILE A 91 -8.02 22.12 52.35
N PHE A 92 -8.34 20.84 52.50
CA PHE A 92 -7.79 20.01 53.55
C PHE A 92 -6.29 19.74 53.34
N ILE A 93 -5.90 19.23 52.18
CA ILE A 93 -4.51 18.86 51.88
C ILE A 93 -3.61 20.10 51.84
N PHE A 94 -3.96 21.13 51.07
CA PHE A 94 -3.13 22.32 50.98
C PHE A 94 -3.22 23.18 52.24
N GLY A 95 -4.34 23.15 52.96
CA GLY A 95 -4.49 23.82 54.25
C GLY A 95 -3.52 23.27 55.29
N ILE A 96 -3.45 21.94 55.43
CA ILE A 96 -2.52 21.30 56.36
C ILE A 96 -1.08 21.60 55.93
N LEU A 97 -0.72 21.41 54.65
CA LEU A 97 0.64 21.61 54.17
C LEU A 97 1.13 23.06 54.35
N ILE A 98 0.30 24.05 53.97
CA ILE A 98 0.67 25.47 54.09
C ILE A 98 0.65 25.92 55.56
N GLY A 99 -0.28 25.41 56.37
CA GLY A 99 -0.33 25.67 57.81
C GLY A 99 0.92 25.17 58.53
N LEU A 100 1.31 23.93 58.27
CA LEU A 100 2.52 23.31 58.81
C LEU A 100 3.78 24.06 58.35
N PHE A 101 3.83 24.45 57.08
CA PHE A 101 4.93 25.25 56.54
C PHE A 101 5.02 26.64 57.19
N SER A 102 3.90 27.35 57.35
CA SER A 102 3.83 28.65 58.03
C SER A 102 4.34 28.54 59.47
N PHE A 103 3.88 27.51 60.19
CA PHE A 103 4.28 27.24 61.57
C PHE A 103 5.79 26.96 61.69
N ILE A 104 6.35 26.09 60.82
CA ILE A 104 7.78 25.79 60.79
C ILE A 104 8.60 27.05 60.54
N VAL A 105 8.20 27.87 59.55
CA VAL A 105 8.91 29.11 59.20
C VAL A 105 8.87 30.12 60.35
N ALA A 106 7.72 30.27 61.01
CA ALA A 106 7.58 31.14 62.17
C ALA A 106 8.46 30.65 63.33
N LEU A 107 8.45 29.35 63.62
CA LEU A 107 9.23 28.73 64.69
C LEU A 107 10.74 28.94 64.48
N PHE A 108 11.25 28.73 63.26
CA PHE A 108 12.67 28.98 62.94
C PHE A 108 13.08 30.45 63.05
N ASN A 109 12.20 31.38 62.70
CA ASN A 109 12.53 32.81 62.78
C ASN A 109 12.37 33.39 64.19
N ILE A 110 11.44 32.85 64.99
CA ILE A 110 11.20 33.28 66.37
C ILE A 110 12.20 32.64 67.34
N ASN A 111 12.73 31.44 67.09
CA ASN A 111 13.70 30.76 67.98
C ASN A 111 15.07 31.45 68.16
N LYS A 112 15.22 32.72 67.77
CA LYS A 112 16.42 33.55 67.98
C LYS A 112 16.39 34.28 69.34
N PRO A 113 17.56 34.62 69.93
CA PRO A 113 17.63 35.38 71.18
C PRO A 113 16.95 36.75 71.07
N VAL A 114 16.36 37.23 72.18
CA VAL A 114 15.47 38.41 72.24
C VAL A 114 16.13 39.67 71.65
N LEU A 115 17.41 39.92 71.94
CA LEU A 115 18.15 41.04 71.38
C LEU A 115 18.36 40.94 69.85
N GLU A 116 18.48 39.75 69.27
CA GLU A 116 18.60 39.59 67.81
C GLU A 116 17.26 39.71 67.07
N VAL A 117 16.15 39.46 67.77
CA VAL A 117 14.80 39.71 67.25
C VAL A 117 14.51 41.21 67.22
N ILE A 118 14.98 41.96 68.23
CA ILE A 118 14.75 43.42 68.36
C ILE A 118 15.76 44.24 67.54
N ASN A 119 17.05 43.92 67.58
CA ASN A 119 18.09 44.64 66.81
C ASN A 119 18.34 43.98 65.46
N HIS A 120 17.63 44.46 64.43
CA HIS A 120 17.87 44.08 63.04
C HIS A 120 19.10 44.79 62.45
N THR A 121 20.30 44.52 62.96
CA THR A 121 21.52 44.95 62.26
C THR A 121 21.76 44.03 61.06
N LYS A 122 21.55 44.55 59.84
CA LYS A 122 21.89 43.83 58.60
C LYS A 122 23.41 43.63 58.55
N LYS A 123 23.92 42.49 59.00
CA LYS A 123 25.36 42.14 58.87
C LYS A 123 25.69 41.86 57.41
N TRP A 124 26.53 42.71 56.80
CA TRP A 124 26.98 42.55 55.43
C TRP A 124 28.00 41.40 55.34
N SER A 125 27.79 40.45 54.42
CA SER A 125 28.77 39.39 54.16
C SER A 125 30.02 40.00 53.53
N LYS A 126 31.21 39.72 54.08
CA LYS A 126 32.48 40.13 53.45
C LYS A 126 32.61 39.49 52.06
N PRO A 127 32.91 40.27 51.00
CA PRO A 127 32.98 39.75 49.65
C PRO A 127 34.35 39.09 49.37
N LYS A 128 34.42 37.76 49.45
CA LYS A 128 35.66 36.96 49.28
C LYS A 128 35.95 36.63 47.82
N VAL A 129 34.91 36.38 47.01
CA VAL A 129 35.02 35.94 45.61
C VAL A 129 35.44 37.11 44.72
N THR A 130 34.90 38.29 44.93
CA THR A 130 35.25 39.49 44.15
C THR A 130 36.63 40.03 44.52
N ASP A 131 37.03 39.95 45.78
CA ASP A 131 38.40 40.28 46.20
C ASP A 131 39.42 39.26 45.64
N TRP A 132 39.05 37.98 45.50
CA TRP A 132 39.85 36.98 44.78
C TRP A 132 39.94 37.27 43.28
N LEU A 133 38.81 37.58 42.61
CA LEU A 133 38.75 37.92 41.18
C LEU A 133 39.59 39.16 40.84
N LYS A 134 39.53 40.20 41.70
CA LYS A 134 40.35 41.41 41.58
C LYS A 134 41.84 41.09 41.72
N LYS A 135 42.20 40.13 42.59
CA LYS A 135 43.58 39.73 42.86
C LYS A 135 44.18 38.85 41.75
N HIS A 136 43.39 37.94 41.14
CA HIS A 136 43.92 36.92 40.23
C HIS A 136 43.53 37.09 38.74
N LEU A 137 42.29 37.49 38.41
CA LEU A 137 41.78 37.43 37.03
C LEU A 137 41.63 38.81 36.35
N PHE A 138 41.29 39.86 37.10
CA PHE A 138 41.04 41.18 36.51
C PHE A 138 41.71 42.31 37.30
N LYS A 139 42.97 42.62 36.96
CA LYS A 139 43.76 43.68 37.65
C LYS A 139 43.24 45.11 37.43
N LYS A 140 42.39 45.37 36.43
CA LYS A 140 41.86 46.72 36.08
C LYS A 140 40.32 46.77 35.92
N ILE A 141 39.57 46.29 36.92
CA ILE A 141 38.10 46.43 36.91
C ILE A 141 37.71 47.91 37.17
N LYS A 142 36.87 48.50 36.31
CA LYS A 142 36.28 49.84 36.52
C LYS A 142 35.50 49.87 37.85
N PHE A 143 35.59 50.99 38.59
CA PHE A 143 34.94 51.15 39.91
C PHE A 143 33.46 50.75 39.90
N ASN A 144 32.70 51.16 38.89
CA ASN A 144 31.29 50.82 38.75
C ASN A 144 31.05 49.31 38.72
N THR A 145 31.86 48.56 37.96
CA THR A 145 31.74 47.09 37.85
C THR A 145 32.16 46.40 39.14
N LEU A 146 33.19 46.93 39.82
CA LEU A 146 33.64 46.43 41.11
C LEU A 146 32.57 46.64 42.19
N LEU A 147 31.93 47.82 42.21
CA LEU A 147 30.84 48.14 43.13
C LEU A 147 29.64 47.22 42.90
N MET A 148 29.20 47.06 41.65
CA MET A 148 28.13 46.13 41.30
C MET A 148 28.46 44.70 41.77
N LEU A 149 29.69 44.23 41.54
CA LEU A 149 30.14 42.88 41.91
C LEU A 149 30.07 42.66 43.42
N LYS A 150 30.57 43.63 44.20
CA LYS A 150 30.53 43.59 45.66
C LYS A 150 29.10 43.62 46.20
N LEU A 151 28.20 44.42 45.59
CA LEU A 151 26.78 44.45 45.94
C LEU A 151 26.07 43.13 45.63
N THR A 152 26.36 42.50 44.49
CA THR A 152 25.77 41.18 44.18
C THR A 152 26.28 40.10 45.14
N GLU A 153 27.57 40.12 45.51
CA GLU A 153 28.14 39.16 46.45
C GLU A 153 27.62 39.36 47.89
N SER A 154 27.44 40.61 48.34
CA SER A 154 26.81 40.89 49.63
C SER A 154 25.35 40.40 49.68
N GLY A 155 24.68 40.38 48.52
CA GLY A 155 23.30 39.90 48.33
C GLY A 155 23.19 38.45 47.83
N LYS A 156 24.20 37.60 48.07
CA LYS A 156 24.30 36.25 47.47
C LYS A 156 23.11 35.32 47.69
N LYS A 157 22.40 35.41 48.83
CA LYS A 157 21.25 34.54 49.13
C LYS A 157 20.06 34.78 48.20
N PRO A 158 19.48 35.99 48.12
CA PRO A 158 18.40 36.29 47.17
C PRO A 158 18.88 36.21 45.71
N PHE A 159 20.14 36.54 45.43
CA PHE A 159 20.72 36.39 44.09
C PHE A 159 20.79 34.92 43.62
N SER A 160 21.32 34.01 44.45
CA SER A 160 21.40 32.58 44.12
C SER A 160 20.02 31.94 43.99
N LEU A 161 19.08 32.35 44.85
CA LEU A 161 17.69 31.88 44.79
C LEU A 161 17.06 32.29 43.45
N LEU A 162 17.27 33.54 43.02
CA LEU A 162 16.80 34.05 41.73
C LEU A 162 17.35 33.25 40.55
N LEU A 163 18.66 32.94 40.55
CA LEU A 163 19.30 32.15 39.49
C LEU A 163 18.72 30.75 39.36
N VAL A 164 18.60 30.01 40.48
CA VAL A 164 18.06 28.63 40.48
C VAL A 164 16.62 28.61 40.01
N LEU A 165 15.81 29.59 40.43
CA LEU A 165 14.40 29.62 40.07
C LEU A 165 14.18 30.05 38.63
N LEU A 166 15.01 30.97 38.13
CA LEU A 166 15.03 31.31 36.71
C LEU A 166 15.49 30.12 35.86
N PHE A 167 16.48 29.35 36.32
CA PHE A 167 16.88 28.09 35.69
C PHE A 167 15.70 27.11 35.61
N ILE A 168 15.03 26.83 36.73
CA ILE A 168 13.87 25.92 36.79
C ILE A 168 12.74 26.41 35.87
N ALA A 169 12.40 27.70 35.93
CA ALA A 169 11.40 28.30 35.06
C ALA A 169 11.76 28.16 33.57
N THR A 170 12.99 28.50 33.21
CA THR A 170 13.49 28.41 31.83
C THR A 170 13.49 26.96 31.35
N LEU A 171 13.86 26.02 32.22
CA LEU A 171 13.85 24.59 31.92
C LEU A 171 12.45 24.09 31.60
N PHE A 172 11.47 24.42 32.44
CA PHE A 172 10.07 24.02 32.22
C PHE A 172 9.47 24.66 30.95
N VAL A 173 9.72 25.95 30.70
CA VAL A 173 9.29 26.61 29.45
C VAL A 173 9.95 25.98 28.23
N SER A 174 11.25 25.67 28.31
CA SER A 174 11.99 25.04 27.21
C SER A 174 11.46 23.65 26.88
N ILE A 175 11.21 22.81 27.90
CA ILE A 175 10.60 21.47 27.72
C ILE A 175 9.19 21.61 27.13
N GLY A 176 8.39 22.55 27.66
CA GLY A 176 7.03 22.81 27.16
C GLY A 176 7.00 23.18 25.68
N ILE A 177 8.02 23.91 25.18
CA ILE A 177 8.15 24.27 23.76
C ILE A 177 8.79 23.14 22.94
N ALA A 178 9.70 22.37 23.52
CA ALA A 178 10.42 21.30 22.82
C ALA A 178 9.48 20.16 22.37
N ILE A 179 8.54 19.73 23.22
CA ILE A 179 7.60 18.63 22.93
C ILE A 179 6.79 18.88 21.63
N PRO A 180 6.01 19.98 21.50
CA PRO A 180 5.24 20.23 20.28
C PRO A 180 6.16 20.49 19.08
N SER A 181 7.34 21.08 19.29
CA SER A 181 8.31 21.30 18.22
C SER A 181 8.85 19.99 17.63
N ILE A 182 9.17 19.01 18.50
CA ILE A 182 9.56 17.66 18.10
C ILE A 182 8.42 16.98 17.33
N ALA A 183 7.19 17.09 17.81
CA ALA A 183 6.02 16.52 17.13
C ALA A 183 5.85 17.10 15.72
N ILE A 184 5.90 18.44 15.57
CA ILE A 184 5.80 19.12 14.28
C ILE A 184 6.95 18.72 13.34
N HIS A 185 8.20 18.70 13.84
CA HIS A 185 9.34 18.28 13.04
C HIS A 185 9.23 16.83 12.59
N THR A 186 8.88 15.93 13.50
CA THR A 186 8.73 14.50 13.21
C THR A 186 7.63 14.30 12.17
N LYS A 187 6.45 14.92 12.35
CA LYS A 187 5.34 14.88 11.38
C LYS A 187 5.78 15.35 9.99
N ASN A 188 6.40 16.53 9.91
CA ASN A 188 6.75 17.15 8.64
C ASN A 188 7.88 16.40 7.91
N THR A 189 8.79 15.76 8.65
CA THR A 189 9.95 15.08 8.07
C THR A 189 9.65 13.63 7.72
N TYR A 190 8.92 12.90 8.59
CA TYR A 190 8.65 11.47 8.41
C TYR A 190 7.87 11.18 7.12
N PHE A 191 6.85 12.00 6.81
CA PHE A 191 6.03 11.84 5.61
C PHE A 191 6.43 12.74 4.44
N LYS A 192 7.52 13.52 4.55
CA LYS A 192 7.93 14.51 3.53
C LYS A 192 8.06 13.91 2.13
N ASN A 193 8.66 12.72 2.08
CA ASN A 193 9.02 12.00 0.86
C ASN A 193 8.06 10.83 0.54
N ILE A 194 6.97 10.68 1.30
CA ILE A 194 5.97 9.62 1.14
C ILE A 194 4.69 10.22 0.53
N ASN A 195 4.45 9.92 -0.74
CA ASN A 195 3.27 10.42 -1.46
C ASN A 195 2.05 9.52 -1.33
N TYR A 196 2.24 8.22 -1.08
CA TYR A 196 1.13 7.28 -0.99
C TYR A 196 0.31 7.44 0.30
N ASN A 197 -0.95 7.00 0.21
CA ASN A 197 -1.95 7.10 1.25
C ASN A 197 -2.33 5.74 1.83
N ASN A 198 -2.23 4.67 1.05
CA ASN A 198 -2.53 3.31 1.51
C ASN A 198 -1.49 2.31 0.95
N GLU A 199 -1.14 1.30 1.75
CA GLU A 199 -0.28 0.17 1.35
C GLU A 199 -1.07 -1.12 1.56
N TYR A 200 -1.14 -1.96 0.53
CA TYR A 200 -1.80 -3.27 0.56
C TYR A 200 -0.77 -4.36 0.30
N GLN A 201 -0.74 -5.37 1.15
CA GLN A 201 0.05 -6.59 0.94
C GLN A 201 -0.87 -7.70 0.45
N ILE A 202 -0.39 -8.44 -0.53
CA ILE A 202 -1.13 -9.52 -1.20
C ILE A 202 -0.37 -10.83 -0.98
N PHE A 203 -1.09 -11.93 -0.89
CA PHE A 203 -0.45 -13.24 -0.80
C PHE A 203 0.43 -13.51 -2.03
N ASN A 204 1.64 -14.04 -1.81
CA ASN A 204 2.59 -14.27 -2.89
C ASN A 204 2.08 -15.28 -3.92
N ASN A 205 2.41 -15.03 -5.19
CA ASN A 205 2.13 -15.93 -6.31
C ASN A 205 3.15 -17.07 -6.35
N ILE A 206 2.77 -18.17 -6.99
CA ILE A 206 3.72 -19.24 -7.31
C ILE A 206 4.54 -18.82 -8.53
N THR A 207 5.86 -18.75 -8.35
CA THR A 207 6.82 -18.17 -9.31
C THR A 207 6.88 -18.86 -10.67
N ASN A 208 6.68 -20.17 -10.70
CA ASN A 208 6.87 -21.04 -11.85
C ASN A 208 5.59 -21.74 -12.29
N THR A 209 4.43 -21.13 -12.00
CA THR A 209 3.14 -21.56 -12.56
C THR A 209 2.56 -20.42 -13.41
N PRO A 210 2.28 -20.65 -14.72
CA PRO A 210 1.85 -19.57 -15.62
C PRO A 210 0.47 -18.98 -15.28
N LEU A 211 -0.43 -19.79 -14.73
CA LEU A 211 -1.79 -19.39 -14.35
C LEU A 211 -1.90 -18.96 -12.87
N GLY A 212 -0.81 -18.93 -12.11
CA GLY A 212 -0.80 -18.60 -10.67
C GLY A 212 -0.80 -17.10 -10.36
N LYS A 213 -0.87 -16.25 -11.37
CA LYS A 213 -0.85 -14.78 -11.30
C LYS A 213 -2.26 -14.18 -11.20
N ASP A 214 -2.34 -12.96 -10.70
CA ASP A 214 -3.60 -12.21 -10.67
C ASP A 214 -3.84 -11.53 -12.03
N THR A 215 -5.09 -11.45 -12.47
CA THR A 215 -5.46 -10.56 -13.59
C THR A 215 -5.74 -9.16 -13.07
N ILE A 216 -5.30 -8.17 -13.83
CA ILE A 216 -5.42 -6.76 -13.46
C ILE A 216 -6.46 -6.08 -14.34
N ASN A 217 -7.43 -5.41 -13.72
CA ASN A 217 -8.36 -4.54 -14.40
C ASN A 217 -8.01 -3.07 -14.12
N LEU A 218 -7.54 -2.37 -15.16
CA LEU A 218 -7.30 -0.93 -15.12
C LEU A 218 -8.61 -0.16 -15.24
N TRP A 219 -8.81 0.80 -14.35
CA TRP A 219 -10.00 1.64 -14.34
C TRP A 219 -9.73 3.02 -13.69
N ASN A 220 -10.72 3.93 -13.71
CA ASN A 220 -10.55 5.32 -13.26
C ASN A 220 -11.07 5.62 -11.83
N GLY A 221 -11.59 4.62 -11.10
CA GLY A 221 -12.18 4.83 -9.76
C GLY A 221 -13.63 5.30 -9.77
N HIS A 222 -14.23 5.42 -8.57
CA HIS A 222 -15.65 5.77 -8.40
C HIS A 222 -16.00 7.25 -8.68
N GLU A 223 -15.05 8.19 -8.52
CA GLU A 223 -15.32 9.64 -8.60
C GLU A 223 -16.03 10.07 -9.89
N ASN A 224 -15.63 9.51 -11.04
CA ASN A 224 -16.22 9.82 -12.34
C ASN A 224 -17.48 8.99 -12.64
N LEU A 225 -17.67 7.85 -11.96
CA LEU A 225 -18.80 6.95 -12.19
C LEU A 225 -20.07 7.48 -11.53
N ASP A 226 -19.93 7.95 -10.29
CA ASP A 226 -21.07 8.38 -9.47
C ASP A 226 -21.79 9.60 -10.06
N SER A 227 -21.09 10.46 -10.82
CA SER A 227 -21.70 11.60 -11.53
C SER A 227 -22.56 11.21 -12.74
N THR A 228 -22.29 10.05 -13.33
CA THR A 228 -23.03 9.55 -14.50
C THR A 228 -24.24 8.70 -14.12
N TYR A 229 -24.39 8.34 -12.84
CA TYR A 229 -25.48 7.47 -12.38
C TYR A 229 -26.74 8.30 -12.07
N LYS A 230 -27.83 8.04 -12.80
CA LYS A 230 -29.12 8.71 -12.63
C LYS A 230 -30.23 7.70 -12.35
N THR A 231 -31.28 8.17 -11.68
CA THR A 231 -32.48 7.38 -11.39
C THR A 231 -33.71 8.06 -11.99
N ILE A 232 -34.49 7.31 -12.76
CA ILE A 232 -35.80 7.74 -13.25
C ILE A 232 -36.87 7.00 -12.45
N LYS A 233 -37.83 7.76 -11.92
CA LYS A 233 -39.00 7.21 -11.24
C LYS A 233 -40.08 6.91 -12.28
N THR A 234 -40.47 5.65 -12.44
CA THR A 234 -41.64 5.27 -13.26
C THR A 234 -42.81 4.87 -12.36
N SER A 235 -44.01 4.75 -12.92
CA SER A 235 -45.22 4.38 -12.17
C SER A 235 -45.16 2.99 -11.52
N HIS A 236 -44.21 2.13 -11.92
CA HIS A 236 -44.14 0.74 -11.47
C HIS A 236 -42.79 0.39 -10.79
N GLN A 237 -41.66 0.98 -11.22
CA GLN A 237 -40.34 0.81 -10.58
C GLN A 237 -39.38 2.00 -10.83
N ASP A 238 -38.44 2.22 -9.90
CA ASP A 238 -37.32 3.15 -10.09
C ASP A 238 -36.21 2.46 -10.89
N ILE A 239 -35.87 3.00 -12.07
CA ILE A 239 -34.81 2.47 -12.92
C ILE A 239 -33.61 3.39 -12.79
N SER A 240 -32.51 2.84 -12.26
CA SER A 240 -31.23 3.53 -12.20
C SER A 240 -30.35 3.09 -13.35
N TYR A 241 -29.70 4.04 -14.01
CA TYR A 241 -28.87 3.81 -15.19
C TYR A 241 -27.69 4.79 -15.24
N TYR A 242 -26.67 4.45 -16.03
CA TYR A 242 -25.59 5.36 -16.35
C TYR A 242 -25.89 6.16 -17.62
N ASP A 243 -25.71 7.49 -17.56
CA ASP A 243 -25.76 8.38 -18.72
C ASP A 243 -24.77 7.98 -19.82
N ASP A 244 -23.54 7.62 -19.42
CA ASP A 244 -22.56 7.02 -20.33
C ASP A 244 -22.77 5.49 -20.34
N PRO A 245 -23.23 4.92 -21.47
CA PRO A 245 -23.50 3.49 -21.56
C PRO A 245 -22.23 2.61 -21.42
N ASN A 246 -21.03 3.19 -21.53
CA ASN A 246 -19.78 2.45 -21.34
C ASN A 246 -19.41 2.24 -19.84
N SER A 247 -20.04 2.97 -18.92
CA SER A 247 -19.71 2.94 -17.48
C SER A 247 -20.03 1.61 -16.79
N TYR A 248 -20.99 0.83 -17.29
CA TYR A 248 -21.48 -0.41 -16.67
C TYR A 248 -20.39 -1.47 -16.42
N THR A 249 -19.35 -1.52 -17.24
CA THR A 249 -18.34 -2.61 -17.21
C THR A 249 -16.96 -2.16 -16.74
N LEU A 250 -16.76 -0.89 -16.39
CA LEU A 250 -15.43 -0.35 -16.10
C LEU A 250 -14.70 -1.09 -14.97
N SER A 251 -15.43 -1.54 -13.95
CA SER A 251 -14.89 -2.29 -12.80
C SER A 251 -14.38 -3.69 -13.13
N VAL A 252 -14.74 -4.28 -14.28
CA VAL A 252 -14.38 -5.66 -14.64
C VAL A 252 -14.13 -5.85 -16.14
N SER A 253 -13.92 -4.76 -16.89
CA SER A 253 -13.87 -4.77 -18.36
C SER A 253 -12.89 -5.79 -18.93
N ASN A 254 -11.73 -5.97 -18.28
CA ASN A 254 -10.72 -6.92 -18.70
C ASN A 254 -10.71 -8.17 -17.80
N SER A 255 -11.51 -8.26 -16.74
CA SER A 255 -11.51 -9.42 -15.83
C SER A 255 -12.86 -10.13 -15.80
N SER A 256 -13.78 -9.80 -16.71
CA SER A 256 -15.15 -10.30 -16.70
C SER A 256 -15.22 -11.83 -16.91
N ILE A 257 -16.16 -12.48 -16.22
CA ILE A 257 -16.60 -13.86 -16.47
C ILE A 257 -17.30 -13.96 -17.83
N LEU A 258 -18.01 -12.92 -18.25
CA LEU A 258 -18.59 -12.82 -19.59
C LEU A 258 -17.54 -12.29 -20.58
N PRO A 259 -17.40 -12.88 -21.78
CA PRO A 259 -16.49 -12.37 -22.80
C PRO A 259 -16.92 -10.96 -23.23
N THR A 260 -15.95 -10.07 -23.44
CA THR A 260 -16.26 -8.71 -23.90
C THR A 260 -16.68 -8.67 -25.37
N LEU A 261 -16.03 -9.49 -26.20
CA LEU A 261 -16.31 -9.65 -27.62
C LEU A 261 -16.50 -11.13 -27.96
N ILE A 262 -17.32 -11.39 -28.97
CA ILE A 262 -17.55 -12.71 -29.53
C ILE A 262 -17.46 -12.67 -31.05
N TYR A 263 -17.12 -13.80 -31.65
CA TYR A 263 -17.11 -14.03 -33.08
C TYR A 263 -18.44 -14.63 -33.53
N LYS A 264 -19.26 -13.86 -34.24
CA LYS A 264 -20.59 -14.28 -34.71
C LYS A 264 -20.60 -14.47 -36.22
N ILE A 265 -21.28 -15.50 -36.70
CA ILE A 265 -21.38 -15.82 -38.12
C ILE A 265 -22.82 -15.58 -38.58
N ASN A 266 -23.01 -14.64 -39.51
CA ASN A 266 -24.30 -14.33 -40.13
C ASN A 266 -24.14 -14.43 -41.65
N ASP A 267 -24.99 -15.20 -42.34
CA ASP A 267 -24.97 -15.37 -43.81
C ASP A 267 -23.57 -15.66 -44.38
N ASN A 268 -22.83 -16.58 -43.74
CA ASN A 268 -21.45 -16.97 -44.06
C ASN A 268 -20.40 -15.84 -44.00
N LYS A 269 -20.75 -14.70 -43.39
CA LYS A 269 -19.83 -13.61 -43.05
C LYS A 269 -19.64 -13.55 -41.54
N ALA A 270 -18.41 -13.37 -41.11
CA ALA A 270 -18.09 -13.21 -39.71
C ALA A 270 -18.09 -11.74 -39.28
N GLU A 271 -18.62 -11.48 -38.09
CA GLU A 271 -18.67 -10.17 -37.46
C GLU A 271 -18.21 -10.30 -35.99
N ILE A 272 -17.41 -9.33 -35.52
CA ILE A 272 -17.00 -9.25 -34.12
C ILE A 272 -17.90 -8.24 -33.41
N LEU A 273 -18.57 -8.68 -32.37
CA LEU A 273 -19.57 -7.89 -31.65
C LEU A 273 -19.63 -8.32 -30.19
N THR A 274 -20.26 -7.52 -29.32
CA THR A 274 -20.43 -7.89 -27.91
C THR A 274 -21.53 -8.95 -27.75
N PRO A 275 -21.50 -9.76 -26.68
CA PRO A 275 -22.58 -10.67 -26.33
C PRO A 275 -23.98 -10.05 -26.40
N TYR A 276 -24.15 -8.88 -25.79
CA TYR A 276 -25.44 -8.20 -25.70
C TYR A 276 -25.87 -7.60 -27.04
N LYS A 277 -24.95 -7.09 -27.87
CA LYS A 277 -25.28 -6.67 -29.25
C LYS A 277 -25.73 -7.85 -30.11
N SER A 278 -25.13 -9.03 -29.92
CA SER A 278 -25.54 -10.26 -30.61
C SER A 278 -27.00 -10.60 -30.28
N PHE A 279 -27.35 -10.50 -28.99
CA PHE A 279 -28.69 -10.72 -28.52
C PHE A 279 -29.68 -9.72 -29.14
N VAL A 280 -29.38 -8.42 -29.07
CA VAL A 280 -30.24 -7.38 -29.64
C VAL A 280 -30.48 -7.60 -31.13
N LYS A 281 -29.43 -7.90 -31.91
CA LYS A 281 -29.53 -8.17 -33.35
C LYS A 281 -30.35 -9.43 -33.65
N SER A 282 -30.16 -10.50 -32.87
CA SER A 282 -30.92 -11.75 -33.02
C SER A 282 -32.41 -11.55 -32.69
N TYR A 283 -32.69 -10.77 -31.65
CA TYR A 283 -34.05 -10.42 -31.25
C TYR A 283 -34.76 -9.59 -32.33
N ILE A 284 -34.10 -8.56 -32.87
CA ILE A 284 -34.63 -7.75 -33.99
C ILE A 284 -34.97 -8.62 -35.20
N ASN A 285 -34.13 -9.61 -35.52
CA ASN A 285 -34.30 -10.42 -36.72
C ASN A 285 -35.33 -11.56 -36.57
N SER A 286 -35.44 -12.17 -35.39
CA SER A 286 -36.18 -13.42 -35.19
C SER A 286 -37.29 -13.37 -34.13
N GLY A 287 -37.30 -12.36 -33.25
CA GLY A 287 -38.23 -12.24 -32.13
C GLY A 287 -38.01 -13.26 -30.99
N ILE A 288 -37.04 -14.18 -31.11
CA ILE A 288 -36.75 -15.25 -30.12
C ILE A 288 -35.61 -14.81 -29.19
N SER A 289 -35.70 -15.16 -27.91
CA SER A 289 -34.70 -14.82 -26.87
C SER A 289 -33.87 -16.04 -26.46
N ASP A 290 -32.67 -16.18 -27.04
CA ASP A 290 -31.64 -17.16 -26.63
C ASP A 290 -30.65 -16.57 -25.62
N LEU A 291 -31.04 -15.52 -24.88
CA LEU A 291 -30.12 -14.79 -24.00
C LEU A 291 -29.61 -15.66 -22.85
N TYR A 292 -30.52 -16.39 -22.18
CA TYR A 292 -30.18 -17.23 -21.04
C TYR A 292 -29.18 -18.33 -21.41
N THR A 293 -29.43 -19.04 -22.50
CA THR A 293 -28.60 -20.17 -22.97
C THR A 293 -27.21 -19.70 -23.41
N ASN A 294 -27.12 -18.59 -24.14
CA ASN A 294 -25.84 -18.04 -24.58
C ASN A 294 -25.01 -17.48 -23.41
N LEU A 295 -25.64 -16.74 -22.47
CA LEU A 295 -24.96 -16.25 -21.28
C LEU A 295 -24.41 -17.41 -20.45
N LEU A 296 -25.21 -18.47 -20.27
CA LEU A 296 -24.79 -19.66 -19.54
C LEU A 296 -23.66 -20.39 -20.27
N ASP A 297 -23.72 -20.53 -21.61
CA ASP A 297 -22.66 -21.16 -22.40
C ASP A 297 -21.31 -20.47 -22.16
N TRP A 298 -21.29 -19.15 -22.30
CA TRP A 298 -20.07 -18.38 -22.13
C TRP A 298 -19.54 -18.46 -20.70
N THR A 299 -20.41 -18.39 -19.68
CA THR A 299 -19.92 -18.43 -18.30
C THR A 299 -19.44 -19.80 -17.85
N VAL A 300 -20.05 -20.89 -18.31
CA VAL A 300 -19.64 -22.26 -17.94
C VAL A 300 -18.18 -22.50 -18.28
N TYR A 301 -17.76 -22.17 -19.51
CA TYR A 301 -16.37 -22.35 -19.93
C TYR A 301 -15.40 -21.44 -19.17
N GLN A 302 -15.83 -20.24 -18.78
CA GLN A 302 -14.98 -19.30 -18.05
C GLN A 302 -14.89 -19.63 -16.55
N LEU A 303 -15.97 -20.12 -15.94
CA LEU A 303 -16.01 -20.59 -14.55
C LEU A 303 -15.28 -21.92 -14.36
N SER A 304 -15.14 -22.75 -15.40
CA SER A 304 -14.36 -23.99 -15.33
C SER A 304 -12.89 -23.78 -14.93
N ILE A 305 -12.35 -22.58 -15.20
CA ILE A 305 -10.98 -22.17 -14.83
C ILE A 305 -10.99 -21.36 -13.52
N ALA A 306 -12.13 -20.67 -13.25
CA ALA A 306 -12.50 -19.75 -12.16
C ALA A 306 -11.51 -18.62 -11.84
N ASN A 307 -10.22 -18.92 -11.77
CA ASN A 307 -9.13 -17.98 -11.51
C ASN A 307 -9.10 -16.85 -12.52
N SER A 308 -8.76 -15.67 -12.01
CA SER A 308 -8.61 -14.44 -12.78
C SER A 308 -9.88 -13.97 -13.47
N ARG A 309 -11.03 -14.35 -12.92
CA ARG A 309 -12.36 -13.96 -13.39
C ARG A 309 -13.13 -13.22 -12.30
N SER A 310 -13.92 -12.25 -12.72
CA SER A 310 -14.72 -11.38 -11.86
C SER A 310 -16.06 -11.08 -12.49
N ILE A 311 -17.03 -10.74 -11.65
CA ILE A 311 -18.37 -10.33 -12.04
C ILE A 311 -18.76 -9.13 -11.19
N SER A 312 -19.46 -8.18 -11.79
CA SER A 312 -20.12 -7.09 -11.09
C SER A 312 -21.59 -7.06 -11.48
N ILE A 313 -22.44 -6.47 -10.63
CA ILE A 313 -23.85 -6.26 -10.99
C ILE A 313 -23.93 -5.42 -12.28
N GLY A 314 -23.04 -4.44 -12.44
CA GLY A 314 -22.92 -3.61 -13.63
C GLY A 314 -22.70 -4.39 -14.93
N THR A 315 -21.89 -5.46 -14.93
CA THR A 315 -21.74 -6.29 -16.15
C THR A 315 -23.03 -6.92 -16.63
N ILE A 316 -23.88 -7.34 -15.70
CA ILE A 316 -25.17 -7.97 -16.01
C ILE A 316 -26.15 -6.89 -16.51
N GLU A 317 -26.12 -5.72 -15.88
CA GLU A 317 -26.94 -4.55 -16.23
C GLU A 317 -26.48 -3.85 -17.52
N GLN A 318 -25.36 -4.24 -18.12
CA GLN A 318 -24.94 -3.71 -19.42
C GLN A 318 -26.00 -3.94 -20.51
N LEU A 319 -26.84 -4.96 -20.38
CA LEU A 319 -28.00 -5.14 -21.26
C LEU A 319 -28.89 -3.88 -21.30
N TYR A 320 -29.02 -3.17 -20.18
CA TYR A 320 -29.82 -1.96 -20.08
C TYR A 320 -29.27 -0.87 -20.99
N ALA A 321 -27.94 -0.73 -21.06
CA ALA A 321 -27.29 0.21 -21.97
C ALA A 321 -27.62 -0.10 -23.44
N TYR A 322 -27.64 -1.37 -23.84
CA TYR A 322 -28.01 -1.74 -25.20
C TYR A 322 -29.48 -1.47 -25.50
N ILE A 323 -30.39 -1.76 -24.57
CA ILE A 323 -31.83 -1.55 -24.80
C ILE A 323 -32.17 -0.04 -24.85
N LEU A 324 -31.57 0.75 -23.96
CA LEU A 324 -31.87 2.17 -23.82
C LEU A 324 -31.11 3.02 -24.86
N ASN A 325 -29.82 2.76 -25.06
CA ASN A 325 -28.90 3.66 -25.76
C ASN A 325 -28.49 3.19 -27.18
N ASP A 326 -28.79 1.97 -27.63
CA ASP A 326 -28.43 1.54 -28.99
C ASP A 326 -29.33 2.22 -30.05
N ALA A 327 -28.72 2.95 -30.98
CA ALA A 327 -29.43 3.63 -32.06
C ALA A 327 -30.15 2.67 -33.03
N ASP A 328 -29.72 1.40 -33.15
CA ASP A 328 -30.38 0.44 -34.03
C ASP A 328 -31.81 0.09 -33.56
N LEU A 329 -32.05 0.13 -32.25
CA LEU A 329 -33.36 -0.13 -31.66
C LEU A 329 -34.36 1.00 -31.90
N ASN A 330 -33.89 2.21 -32.24
CA ASN A 330 -34.78 3.33 -32.60
C ASN A 330 -35.62 3.03 -33.86
N LYS A 331 -35.23 2.03 -34.66
CA LYS A 331 -36.01 1.57 -35.83
C LYS A 331 -37.23 0.74 -35.43
N HIS A 332 -37.20 0.07 -34.28
CA HIS A 332 -38.25 -0.83 -33.80
C HIS A 332 -39.14 -0.19 -32.72
N PHE A 333 -38.60 0.70 -31.89
CA PHE A 333 -39.34 1.36 -30.82
C PHE A 333 -39.55 2.85 -31.13
N GLN A 334 -40.82 3.27 -31.17
CA GLN A 334 -41.19 4.67 -31.45
C GLN A 334 -41.15 5.57 -30.21
N THR A 335 -41.26 5.03 -28.99
CA THR A 335 -41.26 5.79 -27.73
C THR A 335 -40.25 5.22 -26.73
N ASP A 336 -39.67 6.09 -25.90
CA ASP A 336 -38.77 5.67 -24.80
C ASP A 336 -39.50 4.79 -23.78
N LYS A 337 -40.81 4.98 -23.61
CA LYS A 337 -41.65 4.14 -22.75
C LYS A 337 -41.71 2.68 -23.24
N ALA A 338 -41.84 2.46 -24.54
CA ALA A 338 -41.85 1.11 -25.11
C ALA A 338 -40.52 0.38 -24.91
N LYS A 339 -39.38 1.10 -24.94
CA LYS A 339 -38.07 0.53 -24.60
C LYS A 339 -38.01 0.10 -23.13
N LEU A 340 -38.61 0.87 -22.22
CA LEU A 340 -38.67 0.52 -20.79
C LEU A 340 -39.57 -0.70 -20.52
N ASP A 341 -40.69 -0.82 -21.22
CA ASP A 341 -41.55 -2.01 -21.12
C ASP A 341 -40.83 -3.25 -21.65
N PHE A 342 -40.09 -3.12 -22.75
CA PHE A 342 -39.26 -4.19 -23.30
C PHE A 342 -38.10 -4.59 -22.36
N LEU A 343 -37.48 -3.60 -21.70
CA LEU A 343 -36.45 -3.83 -20.68
C LEU A 343 -36.99 -4.74 -19.56
N ASN A 344 -38.17 -4.43 -19.04
CA ASN A 344 -38.78 -5.21 -17.95
C ASN A 344 -39.03 -6.66 -18.34
N ILE A 345 -39.48 -6.92 -19.58
CA ILE A 345 -39.70 -8.27 -20.10
C ILE A 345 -38.36 -9.02 -20.30
N THR A 346 -37.33 -8.35 -20.79
CA THR A 346 -36.02 -8.96 -21.12
C THR A 346 -35.10 -9.20 -19.93
N THR A 347 -35.42 -8.65 -18.74
CA THR A 347 -34.63 -8.87 -17.52
C THR A 347 -34.87 -10.23 -16.85
N GLN A 348 -35.97 -10.92 -17.16
CA GLN A 348 -36.31 -12.25 -16.61
C GLN A 348 -35.19 -13.30 -16.84
N PRO A 349 -34.69 -13.51 -18.07
CA PRO A 349 -33.54 -14.36 -18.36
C PRO A 349 -32.28 -14.04 -17.54
N LEU A 350 -32.01 -12.76 -17.24
CA LEU A 350 -30.87 -12.35 -16.42
C LEU A 350 -31.02 -12.85 -14.97
N THR A 351 -32.22 -12.76 -14.42
CA THR A 351 -32.51 -13.24 -13.06
C THR A 351 -32.32 -14.75 -12.95
N GLN A 352 -32.77 -15.50 -13.95
CA GLN A 352 -32.58 -16.96 -14.03
C GLN A 352 -31.09 -17.33 -14.16
N PHE A 353 -30.36 -16.63 -15.05
CA PHE A 353 -28.93 -16.80 -15.24
C PHE A 353 -28.14 -16.58 -13.93
N VAL A 354 -28.36 -15.44 -13.26
CA VAL A 354 -27.68 -15.13 -11.99
C VAL A 354 -28.02 -16.15 -10.91
N SER A 355 -29.30 -16.52 -10.77
CA SER A 355 -29.71 -17.50 -9.77
C SER A 355 -29.02 -18.84 -10.00
N ARG A 356 -28.94 -19.30 -11.25
CA ARG A 356 -28.26 -20.55 -11.59
C ARG A 356 -26.75 -20.51 -11.33
N ILE A 357 -26.07 -19.42 -11.66
CA ILE A 357 -24.64 -19.25 -11.39
C ILE A 357 -24.38 -19.21 -9.87
N LEU A 358 -25.22 -18.50 -9.12
CA LEU A 358 -25.08 -18.44 -7.66
C LEU A 358 -25.34 -19.80 -7.00
N GLU A 359 -26.33 -20.57 -7.47
CA GLU A 359 -26.60 -21.93 -7.01
C GLU A 359 -25.41 -22.86 -7.24
N VAL A 360 -24.78 -22.80 -8.42
CA VAL A 360 -23.62 -23.65 -8.75
C VAL A 360 -22.37 -23.26 -7.99
N VAL A 361 -22.11 -21.96 -7.82
CA VAL A 361 -20.84 -21.50 -7.22
C VAL A 361 -20.87 -21.49 -5.69
N PHE A 362 -22.04 -21.34 -5.05
CA PHE A 362 -22.12 -21.01 -3.62
C PHE A 362 -23.02 -21.89 -2.75
N ASP A 363 -23.55 -23.00 -3.29
CA ASP A 363 -24.36 -24.06 -2.64
C ASP A 363 -25.13 -23.66 -1.36
N ASN A 364 -26.47 -23.54 -1.45
CA ASN A 364 -27.46 -23.34 -0.37
C ASN A 364 -27.22 -22.22 0.67
N LYS A 365 -26.09 -21.49 0.67
CA LYS A 365 -25.80 -20.37 1.58
C LYS A 365 -26.50 -19.06 1.19
N VAL A 366 -27.20 -19.06 0.07
CA VAL A 366 -27.93 -17.89 -0.43
C VAL A 366 -29.38 -17.96 0.07
N GLN A 367 -29.85 -16.90 0.75
CA GLN A 367 -31.26 -16.77 1.15
C GLN A 367 -32.17 -16.90 -0.08
N LYS A 368 -33.15 -17.82 -0.03
CA LYS A 368 -33.96 -18.18 -1.21
C LYS A 368 -34.87 -17.03 -1.71
N ASN A 369 -35.31 -16.13 -0.82
CA ASN A 369 -36.40 -15.17 -1.08
C ASN A 369 -35.98 -13.70 -1.38
N THR A 370 -34.70 -13.39 -1.59
CA THR A 370 -34.24 -12.01 -1.90
C THR A 370 -34.03 -11.76 -3.41
N GLN A 371 -34.04 -10.50 -3.84
CA GLN A 371 -33.74 -10.12 -5.24
C GLN A 371 -32.29 -10.50 -5.61
N TRP A 372 -32.03 -10.81 -6.88
CA TRP A 372 -30.70 -11.30 -7.33
C TRP A 372 -29.55 -10.33 -7.02
N LYS A 373 -29.79 -9.01 -7.06
CA LYS A 373 -28.79 -7.98 -6.71
C LYS A 373 -28.35 -8.08 -5.26
N GLU A 374 -29.31 -8.23 -4.35
CA GLU A 374 -29.05 -8.40 -2.92
C GLU A 374 -28.36 -9.73 -2.63
N LYS A 375 -28.73 -10.80 -3.37
CA LYS A 375 -28.04 -12.10 -3.28
C LYS A 375 -26.56 -11.97 -3.60
N ILE A 376 -26.19 -11.30 -4.70
CA ILE A 376 -24.79 -11.03 -5.04
C ILE A 376 -24.15 -10.16 -3.96
N LEU A 377 -24.75 -9.03 -3.60
CA LEU A 377 -24.14 -8.08 -2.66
C LEU A 377 -23.89 -8.70 -1.28
N ASN A 378 -24.87 -9.44 -0.73
CA ASN A 378 -24.72 -10.12 0.56
C ASN A 378 -23.60 -11.16 0.51
N LEU A 379 -23.44 -11.84 -0.63
CA LEU A 379 -22.37 -12.79 -0.83
C LEU A 379 -21.00 -12.12 -0.86
N VAL A 380 -20.85 -11.05 -1.64
CA VAL A 380 -19.60 -10.27 -1.70
C VAL A 380 -19.25 -9.73 -0.32
N LEU A 381 -20.24 -9.18 0.40
CA LEU A 381 -20.09 -8.67 1.75
C LEU A 381 -19.78 -9.75 2.81
N GLY A 382 -20.06 -11.01 2.52
CA GLY A 382 -19.68 -12.15 3.36
C GLY A 382 -18.17 -12.41 3.37
N TYR A 383 -17.47 -12.07 2.29
CA TYR A 383 -16.01 -12.19 2.16
C TYR A 383 -15.27 -10.86 2.31
N ALA A 384 -15.98 -9.75 2.20
CA ALA A 384 -15.45 -8.39 2.35
C ALA A 384 -15.12 -8.07 3.82
N PRO A 385 -13.99 -7.37 4.10
CA PRO A 385 -13.79 -6.72 5.39
C PRO A 385 -14.97 -5.83 5.82
N SER A 386 -15.26 -5.80 7.12
CA SER A 386 -16.44 -5.10 7.68
C SER A 386 -16.49 -3.60 7.35
N PHE A 387 -15.33 -2.93 7.24
CA PHE A 387 -15.27 -1.50 6.92
C PHE A 387 -15.68 -1.19 5.47
N ILE A 388 -15.66 -2.16 4.53
CA ILE A 388 -16.09 -1.90 3.14
C ILE A 388 -17.56 -1.44 3.12
N LYS A 389 -18.37 -1.92 4.07
CA LYS A 389 -19.78 -1.51 4.22
C LYS A 389 -19.94 0.00 4.41
N SER A 390 -18.99 0.69 5.04
CA SER A 390 -19.09 2.16 5.21
C SER A 390 -18.85 2.93 3.91
N TYR A 391 -18.24 2.31 2.90
CA TYR A 391 -17.95 2.92 1.61
C TYR A 391 -18.99 2.60 0.52
N LEU A 392 -19.90 1.64 0.77
CA LEU A 392 -20.96 1.21 -0.16
C LEU A 392 -22.28 1.97 0.09
N THR A 393 -22.23 3.30 0.12
CA THR A 393 -23.38 4.15 0.45
C THR A 393 -24.32 4.37 -0.73
N THR A 394 -23.79 4.54 -1.93
CA THR A 394 -24.56 4.81 -3.17
C THR A 394 -24.81 3.54 -3.99
N ASP A 395 -25.90 3.49 -4.76
CA ASP A 395 -26.20 2.34 -5.61
C ASP A 395 -25.19 2.14 -6.75
N SER A 396 -24.62 3.20 -7.34
CA SER A 396 -23.51 3.12 -8.32
C SER A 396 -22.31 2.31 -7.79
N ARG A 397 -21.94 2.53 -6.53
CA ARG A 397 -20.85 1.77 -5.89
C ARG A 397 -21.21 0.31 -5.68
N LYS A 398 -22.48 0.00 -5.34
CA LYS A 398 -22.96 -1.38 -5.24
C LYS A 398 -22.97 -2.08 -6.60
N THR A 399 -23.35 -1.38 -7.68
CA THR A 399 -23.39 -1.97 -9.02
C THR A 399 -21.98 -2.24 -9.56
N GLN A 400 -21.02 -1.37 -9.27
CA GLN A 400 -19.62 -1.47 -9.69
C GLN A 400 -18.74 -2.33 -8.80
N LEU A 401 -19.24 -2.79 -7.66
CA LEU A 401 -18.48 -3.67 -6.77
C LEU A 401 -18.19 -4.99 -7.49
N ALA A 402 -16.91 -5.19 -7.84
CA ALA A 402 -16.44 -6.38 -8.50
C ALA A 402 -16.20 -7.50 -7.48
N PHE A 403 -16.67 -8.70 -7.79
CA PHE A 403 -16.35 -9.91 -7.06
C PHE A 403 -15.65 -10.87 -7.99
N GLY A 404 -14.46 -11.34 -7.60
CA GLY A 404 -13.71 -12.24 -8.47
C GLY A 404 -12.73 -13.13 -7.74
N PHE A 405 -12.22 -14.10 -8.49
CA PHE A 405 -11.18 -15.01 -8.06
C PHE A 405 -9.86 -14.51 -8.64
N GLN A 406 -8.84 -14.25 -7.83
CA GLN A 406 -7.51 -13.81 -8.30
C GLN A 406 -7.54 -12.63 -9.32
N SER A 407 -8.37 -11.62 -9.07
CA SER A 407 -8.58 -10.47 -9.97
C SER A 407 -8.50 -9.18 -9.18
N GLN A 408 -7.73 -8.19 -9.65
CA GLN A 408 -7.49 -6.97 -8.88
C GLN A 408 -7.76 -5.72 -9.71
N ASN A 409 -8.48 -4.77 -9.11
CA ASN A 409 -8.73 -3.46 -9.72
C ASN A 409 -7.61 -2.49 -9.35
N VAL A 410 -7.02 -1.87 -10.37
CA VAL A 410 -5.87 -0.96 -10.22
C VAL A 410 -6.19 0.35 -10.90
N ILE A 411 -5.97 1.46 -10.20
CA ILE A 411 -6.18 2.79 -10.75
C ILE A 411 -4.88 3.27 -11.37
N SER A 412 -4.89 3.45 -12.69
CA SER A 412 -3.72 3.93 -13.42
C SER A 412 -3.19 5.25 -12.84
N GLN A 413 -1.86 5.40 -12.81
CA GLN A 413 -1.10 6.56 -12.32
C GLN A 413 -1.25 6.88 -10.81
N LYS A 414 -2.29 6.38 -10.14
CA LYS A 414 -2.52 6.55 -8.70
C LYS A 414 -2.05 5.34 -7.88
N ASP A 415 -2.20 4.14 -8.44
CA ASP A 415 -1.77 2.89 -7.81
C ASP A 415 -0.47 2.39 -8.46
N GLN A 416 0.51 2.08 -7.63
CA GLN A 416 1.80 1.52 -8.04
C GLN A 416 1.92 0.09 -7.50
N LEU A 417 2.07 -0.86 -8.42
CA LEU A 417 2.34 -2.25 -8.06
C LEU A 417 3.84 -2.41 -7.82
N ALA A 418 4.19 -3.19 -6.81
CA ALA A 418 5.55 -3.35 -6.33
C ALA A 418 5.81 -4.77 -5.83
N THR A 419 7.09 -5.13 -5.83
CA THR A 419 7.58 -6.40 -5.29
C THR A 419 8.49 -6.13 -4.11
N VAL A 420 8.06 -6.63 -2.95
CA VAL A 420 8.74 -6.43 -1.66
C VAL A 420 9.10 -7.77 -1.06
N PHE A 421 10.38 -7.99 -0.76
CA PHE A 421 10.84 -9.22 -0.10
C PHE A 421 12.07 -8.98 0.76
N SER A 422 12.31 -9.87 1.73
CA SER A 422 13.52 -9.85 2.55
C SER A 422 14.60 -10.71 1.89
N PRO A 423 15.74 -10.14 1.45
CA PRO A 423 16.78 -10.91 0.80
C PRO A 423 17.60 -11.72 1.80
N TYR A 424 18.27 -12.74 1.26
CA TYR A 424 19.32 -13.48 1.94
C TYR A 424 20.66 -13.05 1.35
N SER A 425 21.57 -12.56 2.19
CA SER A 425 22.93 -12.20 1.81
C SER A 425 23.88 -13.28 2.29
N ASN A 426 24.70 -13.83 1.39
CA ASN A 426 25.61 -14.95 1.70
C ASN A 426 24.89 -16.11 2.43
N ASN A 427 23.66 -16.41 2.01
CA ASN A 427 22.74 -17.40 2.58
C ASN A 427 22.17 -17.10 3.99
N ASN A 428 22.44 -15.93 4.57
CA ASN A 428 21.83 -15.51 5.84
C ASN A 428 20.69 -14.52 5.60
N LYS A 429 19.56 -14.73 6.31
CA LYS A 429 18.40 -13.84 6.24
C LYS A 429 18.78 -12.46 6.75
N THR A 430 18.44 -11.43 5.98
CA THR A 430 18.76 -10.04 6.34
C THR A 430 17.58 -9.36 7.05
N ASN A 431 17.89 -8.29 7.80
CA ASN A 431 16.91 -7.47 8.53
C ASN A 431 16.43 -6.26 7.71
N TYR A 432 16.57 -6.28 6.39
CA TYR A 432 16.05 -5.25 5.49
C TYR A 432 15.19 -5.88 4.38
N GLN A 433 14.48 -5.04 3.64
CA GLN A 433 13.62 -5.45 2.53
C GLN A 433 14.10 -4.80 1.23
N ILE A 434 14.01 -5.53 0.12
CA ILE A 434 14.17 -4.95 -1.22
C ILE A 434 12.80 -4.49 -1.68
N LEU A 435 12.73 -3.26 -2.20
CA LEU A 435 11.52 -2.61 -2.69
C LEU A 435 11.70 -2.31 -4.18
N GLY A 436 11.03 -3.07 -5.04
CA GLY A 436 11.00 -2.85 -6.48
C GLY A 436 9.93 -1.83 -6.88
N LEU A 437 10.34 -0.72 -7.50
CA LEU A 437 9.44 0.32 -8.01
C LEU A 437 9.67 0.57 -9.50
N ASP A 438 8.65 1.04 -10.20
CA ASP A 438 8.79 1.46 -11.60
C ASP A 438 9.50 2.81 -11.75
N LYS A 439 10.08 3.04 -12.93
CA LYS A 439 10.70 4.32 -13.30
C LYS A 439 9.76 5.52 -13.14
N THR A 440 8.49 5.33 -13.46
CA THR A 440 7.41 6.33 -13.41
C THR A 440 6.73 6.42 -12.05
N GLN A 441 7.27 5.74 -11.02
CA GLN A 441 6.67 5.71 -9.69
C GLN A 441 6.43 7.11 -9.13
N ASN A 442 5.27 7.26 -8.49
CA ASN A 442 4.85 8.44 -7.74
C ASN A 442 4.67 8.14 -6.24
N THR A 443 5.16 6.99 -5.77
CA THR A 443 5.07 6.53 -4.38
C THR A 443 5.98 7.33 -3.45
N PHE A 444 7.21 7.60 -3.90
CA PHE A 444 8.23 8.37 -3.17
C PHE A 444 8.74 9.55 -3.99
N LYS A 445 9.02 10.66 -3.31
CA LYS A 445 9.70 11.81 -3.92
C LYS A 445 11.19 11.50 -4.06
N ILE A 446 11.62 11.22 -5.29
CA ILE A 446 13.02 10.95 -5.66
C ILE A 446 13.39 11.92 -6.79
N ASP A 447 14.55 12.56 -6.68
CA ASP A 447 15.05 13.49 -7.71
C ASP A 447 15.26 12.77 -9.05
N ASP A 448 14.92 13.43 -10.15
CA ASP A 448 14.96 12.83 -11.50
C ASP A 448 16.38 12.40 -11.92
N SER A 449 17.42 13.10 -11.45
CA SER A 449 18.81 12.72 -11.68
C SER A 449 19.17 11.37 -11.06
N LEU A 450 18.64 11.09 -9.85
CA LEU A 450 18.81 9.82 -9.16
C LEU A 450 17.94 8.72 -9.78
N LYS A 451 16.72 9.06 -10.21
CA LYS A 451 15.84 8.12 -10.93
C LYS A 451 16.55 7.54 -12.16
N ASN A 452 17.17 8.39 -12.99
CA ASN A 452 17.88 7.96 -14.20
C ASN A 452 19.15 7.13 -13.94
N GLN A 453 19.66 7.10 -12.71
CA GLN A 453 20.80 6.26 -12.34
C GLN A 453 20.38 4.88 -11.80
N VAL A 454 19.17 4.76 -11.29
CA VAL A 454 18.68 3.56 -10.57
C VAL A 454 17.71 2.75 -11.43
N PHE A 455 16.79 3.41 -12.13
CA PHE A 455 15.86 2.77 -13.03
C PHE A 455 16.51 2.60 -14.40
N LEU A 456 16.58 1.35 -14.86
CA LEU A 456 17.32 1.01 -16.08
C LEU A 456 16.48 1.30 -17.33
N SER A 457 17.14 1.32 -18.48
CA SER A 457 16.44 1.36 -19.77
C SER A 457 15.81 0.01 -20.08
N ASN A 458 14.71 0.00 -20.86
CA ASN A 458 14.03 -1.24 -21.25
C ASN A 458 14.97 -2.23 -21.97
N SER A 459 15.90 -1.72 -22.79
CA SER A 459 16.90 -2.55 -23.46
C SER A 459 17.89 -3.19 -22.48
N ASP A 460 18.36 -2.45 -21.47
CA ASP A 460 19.23 -2.98 -20.42
C ASP A 460 18.50 -4.08 -19.61
N ILE A 461 17.23 -3.87 -19.28
CA ILE A 461 16.39 -4.85 -18.54
C ILE A 461 16.23 -6.14 -19.35
N GLN A 462 15.92 -6.04 -20.65
CA GLN A 462 15.80 -7.20 -21.52
C GLN A 462 17.12 -7.97 -21.65
N ASN A 463 18.26 -7.26 -21.72
CA ASN A 463 19.57 -7.92 -21.71
C ASN A 463 19.86 -8.65 -20.39
N ILE A 464 19.47 -8.07 -19.24
CA ILE A 464 19.58 -8.73 -17.93
C ILE A 464 18.68 -9.96 -17.85
N TYR A 465 17.44 -9.86 -18.34
CA TYR A 465 16.51 -11.00 -18.40
C TYR A 465 17.08 -12.14 -19.25
N GLN A 466 17.73 -11.84 -20.38
CA GLN A 466 18.45 -12.84 -21.18
C GLN A 466 19.60 -13.47 -20.38
N ILE A 467 20.40 -12.69 -19.65
CA ILE A 467 21.53 -13.20 -18.86
C ILE A 467 21.06 -14.15 -17.74
N ILE A 468 19.93 -13.87 -17.09
CA ILE A 468 19.39 -14.71 -16.01
C ILE A 468 18.83 -16.03 -16.55
N ASN A 469 18.18 -15.98 -17.72
CA ASN A 469 17.49 -17.13 -18.32
C ASN A 469 18.36 -17.92 -19.33
N SER A 470 19.57 -17.47 -19.64
CA SER A 470 20.53 -18.18 -20.51
C SER A 470 21.61 -18.92 -19.70
N PRO A 471 22.15 -20.03 -20.23
CA PRO A 471 23.34 -20.65 -19.65
C PRO A 471 24.54 -19.70 -19.68
N TYR A 472 25.40 -19.79 -18.67
CA TYR A 472 26.61 -18.98 -18.58
C TYR A 472 27.59 -19.28 -19.72
N THR A 473 28.14 -18.23 -20.33
CA THR A 473 29.18 -18.35 -21.37
C THR A 473 30.34 -17.38 -21.12
N ASN A 474 31.59 -17.88 -21.16
CA ASN A 474 32.79 -17.07 -20.91
C ASN A 474 33.19 -16.16 -22.09
N LYS A 475 32.55 -16.30 -23.26
CA LYS A 475 32.87 -15.54 -24.47
C LYS A 475 31.95 -14.31 -24.59
N GLY A 476 32.53 -13.10 -24.67
CA GLY A 476 31.82 -11.84 -24.96
C GLY A 476 32.19 -10.67 -24.05
N SER A 477 31.53 -9.52 -24.23
CA SER A 477 31.78 -8.26 -23.51
C SER A 477 30.87 -8.05 -22.30
N ASP A 478 31.35 -7.30 -21.30
CA ASP A 478 30.57 -6.87 -20.15
C ASP A 478 29.34 -6.05 -20.56
N LEU A 479 28.25 -6.14 -19.80
CA LEU A 479 27.07 -5.31 -20.03
C LEU A 479 27.30 -3.94 -19.38
N LYS A 480 27.25 -2.88 -20.18
CA LYS A 480 27.27 -1.48 -19.70
C LYS A 480 25.91 -0.86 -19.92
N SER A 481 25.45 -0.05 -18.97
CA SER A 481 24.20 0.70 -19.08
C SER A 481 24.23 1.64 -20.27
N SER A 482 23.16 1.63 -21.06
CA SER A 482 23.00 2.50 -22.23
C SER A 482 22.96 4.00 -21.88
N ILE A 483 22.55 4.36 -20.65
CA ILE A 483 22.37 5.75 -20.21
C ILE A 483 23.66 6.29 -19.57
N ASN A 484 24.27 5.54 -18.67
CA ASN A 484 25.35 6.04 -17.79
C ASN A 484 26.69 5.33 -17.98
N ASN A 485 26.80 4.39 -18.94
CA ASN A 485 28.00 3.61 -19.25
C ASN A 485 28.59 2.82 -18.05
N LYS A 486 27.86 2.70 -16.93
CA LYS A 486 28.23 1.90 -15.75
C LYS A 486 28.11 0.42 -16.06
N THR A 487 29.00 -0.41 -15.49
CA THR A 487 28.98 -1.87 -15.66
C THR A 487 27.83 -2.48 -14.86
N LEU A 488 26.83 -3.04 -15.55
CA LEU A 488 25.68 -3.72 -14.96
C LEU A 488 25.93 -5.23 -14.77
N TYR A 489 26.76 -5.84 -15.62
CA TYR A 489 27.12 -7.25 -15.49
C TYR A 489 28.58 -7.47 -15.88
N ASN A 490 29.34 -8.07 -14.96
CA ASN A 490 30.72 -8.47 -15.18
C ASN A 490 30.76 -9.96 -15.53
N ARG A 491 31.12 -10.27 -16.79
CA ARG A 491 31.14 -11.64 -17.30
C ARG A 491 32.24 -12.49 -16.67
N LYS A 492 33.38 -11.90 -16.32
CA LYS A 492 34.53 -12.63 -15.74
C LYS A 492 34.20 -13.21 -14.36
N THR A 493 33.45 -12.47 -13.56
CA THR A 493 33.09 -12.86 -12.19
C THR A 493 31.68 -13.46 -12.08
N ASN A 494 30.92 -13.50 -13.18
CA ASN A 494 29.49 -13.84 -13.23
C ASN A 494 28.69 -13.06 -12.17
N THR A 495 28.93 -11.74 -12.08
CA THR A 495 28.30 -10.87 -11.08
C THR A 495 27.40 -9.82 -11.74
N LEU A 496 26.12 -9.82 -11.37
CA LEU A 496 25.15 -8.77 -11.69
C LEU A 496 25.24 -7.66 -10.64
N ILE A 497 25.50 -6.43 -11.08
CA ILE A 497 25.63 -5.23 -10.25
C ILE A 497 24.37 -4.39 -10.44
N ILE A 498 23.60 -4.24 -9.37
CA ILE A 498 22.31 -3.56 -9.40
C ILE A 498 22.45 -2.18 -8.75
N PRO A 499 22.10 -1.10 -9.47
CA PRO A 499 22.06 0.23 -8.89
C PRO A 499 20.91 0.34 -7.87
N THR A 500 21.21 0.84 -6.65
CA THR A 500 20.24 0.87 -5.55
C THR A 500 20.23 2.20 -4.81
N ILE A 501 19.04 2.62 -4.35
CA ILE A 501 18.89 3.70 -3.37
C ILE A 501 18.65 3.07 -2.02
N LEU A 502 19.47 3.40 -1.04
CA LEU A 502 19.27 2.95 0.32
C LEU A 502 18.46 3.97 1.09
N ASN A 503 17.51 3.53 1.91
CA ASN A 503 16.90 4.44 2.85
C ASN A 503 17.84 4.73 4.03
N GLN A 504 17.51 5.78 4.80
CA GLN A 504 18.38 6.25 5.88
C GLN A 504 18.65 5.19 6.97
N THR A 505 17.70 4.29 7.25
CA THR A 505 17.93 3.20 8.22
C THR A 505 18.93 2.18 7.69
N LEU A 506 18.80 1.74 6.43
CA LEU A 506 19.66 0.71 5.84
C LEU A 506 21.08 1.21 5.60
N ASN A 507 21.23 2.44 5.09
CA ASN A 507 22.55 3.01 4.84
C ASN A 507 23.42 3.06 6.11
N ASN A 508 22.81 3.31 7.26
CA ASN A 508 23.54 3.33 8.53
C ASN A 508 23.87 1.93 9.03
N ASN A 509 23.02 0.92 8.78
CA ASN A 509 23.35 -0.49 9.07
C ASN A 509 24.59 -0.96 8.28
N ILE A 510 24.72 -0.51 7.03
CA ILE A 510 25.83 -0.92 6.16
C ILE A 510 27.18 -0.35 6.60
N LYS A 511 27.21 0.84 7.23
CA LYS A 511 28.46 1.38 7.81
C LYS A 511 29.10 0.43 8.82
N ASN A 512 28.32 -0.44 9.45
CA ASN A 512 28.80 -1.46 10.39
C ASN A 512 29.12 -2.81 9.72
N ASN A 513 28.56 -3.12 8.55
CA ASN A 513 28.81 -4.38 7.83
C ASN A 513 28.53 -4.25 6.32
N SER A 514 29.59 -4.03 5.53
CA SER A 514 29.51 -3.83 4.08
C SER A 514 29.12 -5.09 3.29
N ASN A 515 29.23 -6.28 3.88
CA ASN A 515 29.00 -7.55 3.17
C ASN A 515 27.52 -7.89 2.97
N ILE A 516 26.62 -7.16 3.66
CA ILE A 516 25.16 -7.37 3.63
C ILE A 516 24.55 -7.17 2.22
N LEU A 517 25.23 -6.41 1.35
CA LEU A 517 24.78 -6.13 -0.02
C LEU A 517 25.34 -7.10 -1.07
N ASN A 518 26.19 -8.05 -0.66
CA ASN A 518 26.84 -9.00 -1.57
C ASN A 518 26.10 -10.34 -1.60
N ASN A 519 26.10 -10.99 -2.78
CA ASN A 519 25.54 -12.31 -3.05
C ASN A 519 24.10 -12.48 -2.55
N ILE A 520 23.23 -11.62 -3.08
CA ILE A 520 21.81 -11.58 -2.75
C ILE A 520 21.07 -12.75 -3.40
N SER A 521 20.23 -13.42 -2.60
CA SER A 521 19.29 -14.45 -3.04
C SER A 521 17.92 -14.24 -2.40
N SER A 522 16.90 -14.89 -2.96
CA SER A 522 15.53 -14.85 -2.46
C SER A 522 14.96 -16.26 -2.29
N TYR A 523 13.91 -16.35 -1.48
CA TYR A 523 13.14 -17.57 -1.30
C TYR A 523 11.68 -17.25 -1.61
N ASN A 524 11.04 -18.13 -2.38
CA ASN A 524 9.65 -17.96 -2.76
C ASN A 524 8.98 -19.33 -2.97
N SER A 525 7.65 -19.34 -3.05
CA SER A 525 6.88 -20.55 -3.35
C SER A 525 7.09 -20.96 -4.81
N GLN A 526 7.54 -22.19 -5.00
CA GLN A 526 7.78 -22.78 -6.31
C GLN A 526 7.15 -24.16 -6.39
N LEU A 527 6.68 -24.52 -7.58
CA LEU A 527 6.26 -25.86 -7.95
C LEU A 527 7.51 -26.74 -8.11
N MET A 528 7.47 -27.93 -7.52
CA MET A 528 8.55 -28.90 -7.50
C MET A 528 8.08 -30.20 -8.13
N TYR A 529 8.98 -30.89 -8.85
CA TYR A 529 8.73 -32.19 -9.47
C TYR A 529 9.39 -33.32 -8.70
N LYS A 530 8.77 -34.49 -8.74
CA LYS A 530 9.26 -35.73 -8.13
C LYS A 530 10.38 -36.35 -8.96
N THR A 531 11.48 -36.68 -8.31
CA THR A 531 12.64 -37.41 -8.87
C THR A 531 12.48 -38.92 -8.68
N LYS A 532 13.29 -39.74 -9.38
CA LYS A 532 13.28 -41.20 -9.18
C LYS A 532 13.70 -41.62 -7.76
N SER A 533 14.44 -40.78 -7.02
CA SER A 533 14.81 -41.01 -5.62
C SER A 533 13.69 -40.69 -4.62
N ASN A 534 12.48 -40.36 -5.09
CA ASN A 534 11.35 -39.83 -4.30
C ASN A 534 11.59 -38.43 -3.69
N ASP A 535 12.69 -37.74 -4.01
CA ASP A 535 12.91 -36.35 -3.61
C ASP A 535 12.20 -35.37 -4.55
N PHE A 536 11.97 -34.14 -4.08
CA PHE A 536 11.38 -33.06 -4.89
C PHE A 536 12.43 -32.00 -5.25
N LYS A 537 12.50 -31.62 -6.53
CA LYS A 537 13.36 -30.53 -7.06
C LYS A 537 12.51 -29.45 -7.72
N VAL A 538 12.99 -28.21 -7.76
CA VAL A 538 12.26 -27.08 -8.37
C VAL A 538 12.04 -27.30 -9.87
N LEU A 539 10.79 -27.14 -10.33
CA LEU A 539 10.45 -27.18 -11.75
C LEU A 539 10.93 -25.88 -12.43
N PRO A 540 11.74 -25.96 -13.51
CA PRO A 540 12.12 -24.76 -14.26
C PRO A 540 10.90 -24.04 -14.84
N LYS A 541 10.90 -22.70 -14.84
CA LYS A 541 9.78 -21.90 -15.39
C LYS A 541 9.53 -22.21 -16.86
N GLN A 542 10.60 -22.25 -17.67
CA GLN A 542 10.53 -22.49 -19.10
C GLN A 542 10.13 -23.94 -19.47
N ALA A 543 9.83 -24.80 -18.49
CA ALA A 543 9.16 -26.08 -18.78
C ALA A 543 7.74 -25.89 -19.33
N TRP A 544 7.11 -24.72 -19.07
CA TRP A 544 5.82 -24.34 -19.59
C TRP A 544 5.96 -23.49 -20.86
N LEU A 545 5.31 -23.89 -21.94
CA LEU A 545 5.18 -23.09 -23.16
C LEU A 545 3.78 -23.18 -23.73
N TYR A 546 3.33 -22.11 -24.39
CA TYR A 546 2.07 -22.09 -25.10
C TYR A 546 2.32 -22.27 -26.60
N ASP A 547 1.71 -23.27 -27.22
CA ASP A 547 1.81 -23.49 -28.67
C ASP A 547 0.73 -22.70 -29.40
N ASP A 548 1.11 -21.65 -30.11
CA ASP A 548 0.18 -20.78 -30.86
C ASP A 548 0.19 -21.09 -32.38
N THR A 549 0.73 -22.26 -32.75
CA THR A 549 0.88 -22.66 -34.16
C THR A 549 -0.47 -22.78 -34.86
N ASP A 550 -1.51 -23.25 -34.18
CA ASP A 550 -2.84 -23.42 -34.75
C ASP A 550 -3.48 -22.08 -35.12
N TYR A 551 -3.42 -21.08 -34.25
CA TYR A 551 -3.90 -19.74 -34.54
C TYR A 551 -3.20 -19.14 -35.77
N LEU A 552 -1.87 -19.26 -35.85
CA LEU A 552 -1.08 -18.70 -36.96
C LEU A 552 -1.33 -19.40 -38.30
N GLN A 553 -1.80 -20.65 -38.28
CA GLN A 553 -2.14 -21.43 -39.48
C GLN A 553 -3.58 -21.18 -39.99
N THR A 554 -4.43 -20.51 -39.21
CA THR A 554 -5.81 -20.22 -39.62
C THR A 554 -5.89 -19.36 -40.88
N LYS A 555 -6.95 -19.53 -41.68
CA LYS A 555 -7.34 -18.56 -42.72
C LYS A 555 -7.61 -17.17 -42.12
N TYR A 556 -8.07 -17.11 -40.87
CA TYR A 556 -8.22 -15.86 -40.14
C TYR A 556 -6.92 -15.07 -40.09
N VAL A 557 -5.76 -15.71 -40.05
CA VAL A 557 -4.47 -15.01 -40.09
C VAL A 557 -3.90 -14.91 -41.51
N THR A 558 -4.05 -15.96 -42.33
CA THR A 558 -3.29 -16.12 -43.59
C THR A 558 -3.94 -15.58 -44.87
N LYS A 559 -5.25 -15.27 -44.85
CA LYS A 559 -6.05 -14.91 -46.05
C LYS A 559 -5.68 -13.58 -46.72
N HIS A 560 -4.85 -12.75 -46.11
CA HIS A 560 -4.49 -11.42 -46.63
C HIS A 560 -3.04 -11.37 -47.09
N SER A 561 -2.82 -11.02 -48.36
CA SER A 561 -1.55 -11.17 -49.10
C SER A 561 -0.57 -9.99 -48.99
N ASN A 562 -1.00 -8.83 -48.46
CA ASN A 562 -0.13 -7.68 -48.26
C ASN A 562 0.76 -7.88 -47.01
N TRP A 563 2.02 -7.46 -47.08
CA TRP A 563 3.00 -7.55 -45.98
C TRP A 563 2.47 -7.05 -44.61
N ILE A 564 1.57 -6.06 -44.63
CA ILE A 564 0.91 -5.44 -43.45
C ILE A 564 -0.04 -6.40 -42.72
N ASP A 565 -0.50 -7.45 -43.41
CA ASP A 565 -1.41 -8.47 -42.91
C ASP A 565 -0.74 -9.79 -42.51
N LYS A 566 0.59 -9.91 -42.65
CA LYS A 566 1.32 -11.05 -42.06
C LYS A 566 1.24 -10.98 -40.53
N PRO A 567 1.05 -12.11 -39.83
CA PRO A 567 0.98 -12.09 -38.37
C PRO A 567 2.32 -11.63 -37.78
N ILE A 568 2.26 -10.70 -36.83
CA ILE A 568 2.79 -10.89 -35.47
C ILE A 568 4.25 -11.40 -35.40
N ARG A 569 5.18 -10.87 -36.20
CA ARG A 569 6.57 -11.34 -36.25
C ARG A 569 7.56 -10.21 -35.95
N ASN A 570 7.81 -9.96 -34.67
CA ASN A 570 9.21 -9.86 -34.25
C ASN A 570 9.65 -11.29 -33.96
N ILE A 571 10.03 -12.06 -34.99
CA ILE A 571 10.72 -13.32 -34.76
C ILE A 571 12.14 -12.94 -34.38
N ASN A 572 12.56 -13.33 -33.19
CA ASN A 572 13.94 -13.18 -32.82
C ASN A 572 14.70 -14.38 -33.37
N ASP A 573 15.18 -14.28 -34.62
CA ASP A 573 15.89 -15.37 -35.32
C ASP A 573 17.23 -15.75 -34.65
N GLN A 574 17.69 -15.01 -33.63
CA GLN A 574 19.04 -15.15 -33.07
C GLN A 574 19.14 -15.27 -31.54
N ASN A 575 18.09 -15.00 -30.74
CA ASN A 575 18.20 -15.03 -29.26
C ASN A 575 16.84 -15.29 -28.55
N ASN A 576 16.71 -16.44 -27.88
CA ASN A 576 15.42 -17.06 -27.50
C ASN A 576 14.86 -16.67 -26.11
N TYR A 577 15.21 -15.50 -25.57
CA TYR A 577 14.87 -15.12 -24.19
C TYR A 577 14.27 -13.72 -24.10
N SER A 578 13.33 -13.40 -24.97
CA SER A 578 12.52 -12.18 -24.83
C SER A 578 11.18 -12.54 -24.25
N SER A 579 10.71 -11.76 -23.28
CA SER A 579 9.39 -11.97 -22.66
C SER A 579 8.24 -11.93 -23.69
N TYR A 580 8.35 -11.14 -24.77
CA TYR A 580 7.24 -10.83 -25.68
C TYR A 580 7.32 -11.41 -27.10
N ASN A 581 8.33 -12.21 -27.46
CA ASN A 581 8.45 -12.76 -28.83
C ASN A 581 8.20 -14.27 -28.88
N TYR A 582 7.92 -14.75 -30.09
CA TYR A 582 7.82 -16.18 -30.38
C TYR A 582 9.18 -16.85 -30.40
N GLU A 583 9.23 -18.04 -29.83
CA GLU A 583 10.28 -19.01 -30.10
C GLU A 583 9.83 -19.94 -31.24
N VAL A 584 10.66 -20.08 -32.27
CA VAL A 584 10.33 -20.86 -33.47
C VAL A 584 11.16 -22.13 -33.51
N VAL A 585 10.49 -23.26 -33.73
CA VAL A 585 11.12 -24.56 -33.97
C VAL A 585 10.69 -25.07 -35.34
N GLU A 586 11.66 -25.38 -36.19
CA GLU A 586 11.41 -25.90 -37.54
C GLU A 586 11.68 -27.41 -37.58
N ASN A 587 10.69 -28.18 -38.04
CA ASN A 587 10.74 -29.63 -38.11
C ASN A 587 10.11 -30.10 -39.43
N ASN A 588 10.86 -30.81 -40.27
CA ASN A 588 10.37 -31.37 -41.54
C ASN A 588 9.53 -30.38 -42.38
N ASN A 589 10.03 -29.15 -42.61
CA ASN A 589 9.34 -28.05 -43.31
C ASN A 589 8.08 -27.46 -42.63
N THR A 590 7.74 -27.90 -41.42
CA THR A 590 6.69 -27.30 -40.59
C THR A 590 7.31 -26.42 -39.50
N LYS A 591 6.78 -25.20 -39.33
CA LYS A 591 7.23 -24.24 -38.31
C LYS A 591 6.24 -24.22 -37.15
N HIS A 592 6.74 -24.49 -35.95
CA HIS A 592 6.01 -24.37 -34.69
C HIS A 592 6.38 -23.07 -33.99
N TYR A 593 5.39 -22.40 -33.40
CA TYR A 593 5.53 -21.10 -32.73
C TYR A 593 5.10 -21.21 -31.28
N TYR A 594 6.02 -20.91 -30.37
CA TYR A 594 5.79 -20.99 -28.94
C TYR A 594 5.83 -19.60 -28.30
N LEU A 595 4.85 -19.33 -27.44
CA LEU A 595 4.76 -18.14 -26.60
C LEU A 595 5.15 -18.46 -25.15
N ASN A 596 5.70 -17.47 -24.47
CA ASN A 596 5.91 -17.51 -23.04
C ASN A 596 4.56 -17.35 -22.30
N PRO A 597 4.03 -18.40 -21.63
CA PRO A 597 2.72 -18.34 -20.98
C PRO A 597 2.69 -17.42 -19.76
N TYR A 598 3.85 -17.06 -19.19
CA TYR A 598 3.94 -16.08 -18.12
C TYR A 598 3.59 -14.65 -18.60
N ASN A 599 3.64 -14.39 -19.91
CA ASN A 599 3.23 -13.12 -20.52
C ASN A 599 1.77 -13.04 -20.93
N LEU A 600 1.08 -14.19 -20.99
CA LEU A 600 -0.31 -14.26 -21.46
C LEU A 600 -1.27 -14.01 -20.30
N ASP A 601 -2.26 -13.14 -20.49
CA ASP A 601 -3.24 -12.86 -19.45
C ASP A 601 -4.15 -14.07 -19.19
N VAL A 602 -4.37 -14.40 -17.90
CA VAL A 602 -5.12 -15.59 -17.49
C VAL A 602 -6.60 -15.48 -17.87
N ASN A 603 -7.14 -14.25 -17.85
CA ASN A 603 -8.48 -13.89 -18.33
C ASN A 603 -8.70 -14.13 -19.84
N ASN A 604 -7.67 -14.45 -20.61
CA ASN A 604 -7.79 -14.64 -22.04
C ASN A 604 -7.69 -16.13 -22.39
N PHE A 605 -7.63 -17.02 -21.38
CA PHE A 605 -7.70 -18.46 -21.58
C PHE A 605 -9.14 -18.97 -21.59
N THR A 606 -9.41 -19.97 -22.41
CA THR A 606 -10.71 -20.66 -22.47
C THR A 606 -10.52 -22.16 -22.62
N GLN A 607 -11.51 -22.88 -22.11
CA GLN A 607 -11.67 -24.32 -22.31
C GLN A 607 -12.55 -24.64 -23.52
N LYS A 608 -13.16 -23.64 -24.17
CA LYS A 608 -13.92 -23.83 -25.40
C LYS A 608 -12.98 -24.06 -26.58
N GLN A 609 -13.36 -24.95 -27.49
CA GLN A 609 -12.66 -25.09 -28.77
C GLN A 609 -13.03 -23.91 -29.67
N VAL A 610 -12.07 -23.01 -29.95
CA VAL A 610 -12.32 -21.76 -30.72
C VAL A 610 -11.74 -21.76 -32.13
N ILE A 611 -10.73 -22.62 -32.37
CA ILE A 611 -10.09 -22.81 -33.68
C ILE A 611 -10.36 -24.23 -34.17
N ASP A 612 -10.66 -24.40 -35.44
CA ASP A 612 -10.74 -25.72 -36.07
C ASP A 612 -9.99 -25.73 -37.40
N LEU A 613 -8.87 -26.45 -37.42
CA LEU A 613 -8.03 -26.66 -38.60
C LEU A 613 -8.21 -28.05 -39.22
N TRP A 614 -8.85 -28.96 -38.50
CA TRP A 614 -8.82 -30.40 -38.80
C TRP A 614 -10.08 -30.88 -39.51
N SER A 615 -11.18 -30.13 -39.44
CA SER A 615 -12.41 -30.51 -40.15
C SER A 615 -12.37 -30.16 -41.64
N ASP A 616 -12.69 -31.15 -42.47
CA ASP A 616 -12.81 -31.00 -43.92
C ASP A 616 -14.11 -30.22 -44.27
N LYS A 617 -13.99 -28.92 -44.58
CA LYS A 617 -15.02 -28.08 -45.26
C LYS A 617 -16.43 -28.07 -44.62
N LEU A 618 -16.60 -27.41 -43.48
CA LEU A 618 -17.92 -27.10 -42.88
C LEU A 618 -18.40 -25.66 -43.09
N GLU A 619 -17.87 -24.91 -44.06
CA GLU A 619 -18.39 -23.56 -44.36
C GLU A 619 -19.90 -23.58 -44.75
N ASN A 620 -20.49 -24.76 -45.06
CA ASN A 620 -21.89 -24.96 -45.47
C ASN A 620 -22.59 -26.23 -44.88
N SER A 621 -22.26 -26.71 -43.68
CA SER A 621 -22.96 -27.89 -43.12
C SER A 621 -24.28 -27.55 -42.45
N ASN A 622 -25.37 -28.20 -42.86
CA ASN A 622 -26.70 -28.11 -42.22
C ASN A 622 -26.87 -29.04 -41.00
N ASP A 623 -25.79 -29.64 -40.50
CA ASP A 623 -25.85 -30.51 -39.32
C ASP A 623 -26.00 -29.66 -38.06
N LEU A 624 -27.15 -29.80 -37.38
CA LEU A 624 -27.50 -29.04 -36.18
C LEU A 624 -26.64 -29.41 -34.95
N SER A 625 -25.86 -30.49 -35.01
CA SER A 625 -24.99 -30.95 -33.91
C SER A 625 -23.58 -30.35 -33.93
N ILE A 626 -23.20 -29.66 -35.01
CA ILE A 626 -21.86 -29.07 -35.21
C ILE A 626 -21.96 -27.55 -35.20
N GLU A 627 -20.97 -26.89 -34.59
CA GLU A 627 -20.84 -25.43 -34.65
C GLU A 627 -20.39 -24.96 -36.04
N LYS A 628 -20.97 -23.84 -36.50
CA LYS A 628 -20.52 -23.21 -37.75
C LYS A 628 -19.11 -22.65 -37.58
N GLN A 629 -18.38 -22.56 -38.68
CA GLN A 629 -17.06 -21.92 -38.69
C GLN A 629 -16.82 -21.12 -39.98
N VAL A 630 -16.09 -20.01 -39.87
CA VAL A 630 -15.62 -19.19 -40.99
C VAL A 630 -14.17 -18.80 -40.73
N ASP A 631 -13.32 -18.96 -41.75
CA ASP A 631 -11.88 -18.67 -41.66
C ASP A 631 -11.17 -19.47 -40.53
N ASN A 632 -11.63 -20.70 -40.26
CA ASN A 632 -11.17 -21.62 -39.20
C ASN A 632 -11.49 -21.20 -37.76
N ILE A 633 -12.32 -20.17 -37.56
CA ILE A 633 -12.80 -19.76 -36.24
C ILE A 633 -14.25 -20.22 -36.05
N VAL A 634 -14.51 -20.84 -34.90
CA VAL A 634 -15.81 -21.42 -34.52
C VAL A 634 -16.80 -20.31 -34.11
N GLU A 635 -18.09 -20.48 -34.40
CA GLU A 635 -19.15 -19.56 -33.99
C GLU A 635 -19.21 -19.39 -32.45
N ASN A 636 -19.58 -18.19 -31.99
CA ASN A 636 -19.68 -17.83 -30.58
C ASN A 636 -18.36 -17.99 -29.80
N SER A 637 -17.22 -17.98 -30.50
CA SER A 637 -15.89 -17.97 -29.89
C SER A 637 -15.63 -16.63 -29.19
N PRO A 638 -15.16 -16.63 -27.93
CA PRO A 638 -14.76 -15.41 -27.26
C PRO A 638 -13.50 -14.80 -27.91
N ILE A 639 -13.52 -13.49 -28.10
CA ILE A 639 -12.47 -12.69 -28.75
C ILE A 639 -11.97 -11.63 -27.76
N PHE A 640 -10.67 -11.38 -27.74
CA PHE A 640 -10.07 -10.29 -26.97
C PHE A 640 -9.11 -9.48 -27.85
N GLY A 641 -8.79 -8.26 -27.41
CA GLY A 641 -7.81 -7.40 -28.05
C GLY A 641 -6.41 -7.58 -27.47
N ASP A 642 -5.43 -7.67 -28.36
CA ASP A 642 -4.02 -7.90 -28.05
C ASP A 642 -3.11 -6.92 -28.83
N PHE A 643 -1.85 -6.83 -28.42
CA PHE A 643 -0.88 -5.86 -28.91
C PHE A 643 0.43 -6.50 -29.35
N VAL A 644 1.03 -5.96 -30.42
CA VAL A 644 2.39 -6.29 -30.83
C VAL A 644 3.35 -5.22 -30.31
N ILE A 645 4.33 -5.64 -29.53
CA ILE A 645 5.27 -4.75 -28.82
C ILE A 645 6.67 -4.94 -29.40
N ASN A 646 7.42 -3.85 -29.61
CA ASN A 646 8.82 -3.93 -30.02
C ASN A 646 9.78 -4.16 -28.84
N LYS A 647 11.06 -4.40 -29.12
CA LYS A 647 12.12 -4.55 -28.10
C LYS A 647 12.29 -3.34 -27.19
N ASN A 648 11.86 -2.15 -27.62
CA ASN A 648 11.93 -0.92 -26.85
C ASN A 648 10.69 -0.71 -25.96
N GLY A 649 9.64 -1.51 -26.12
CA GLY A 649 8.39 -1.42 -25.37
C GLY A 649 7.28 -0.60 -25.99
N GLU A 650 7.39 -0.26 -27.28
CA GLU A 650 6.36 0.49 -27.98
C GLU A 650 5.34 -0.43 -28.65
N ILE A 651 4.07 -0.05 -28.58
CA ILE A 651 2.96 -0.70 -29.28
C ILE A 651 3.02 -0.35 -30.78
N ILE A 652 3.22 -1.35 -31.63
CA ILE A 652 3.30 -1.19 -33.10
C ILE A 652 1.99 -1.56 -33.80
N LYS A 653 1.22 -2.49 -33.24
CA LYS A 653 -0.04 -2.98 -33.84
C LYS A 653 -0.99 -3.42 -32.73
N SER A 654 -2.28 -3.17 -32.88
CA SER A 654 -3.33 -3.79 -32.07
C SER A 654 -4.21 -4.66 -32.94
N PHE A 655 -4.66 -5.79 -32.42
CA PHE A 655 -5.44 -6.76 -33.17
C PHE A 655 -6.39 -7.52 -32.27
N LEU A 656 -7.43 -8.10 -32.86
CA LEU A 656 -8.40 -8.93 -32.17
C LEU A 656 -8.08 -10.40 -32.48
N ARG A 657 -8.07 -11.25 -31.45
CA ARG A 657 -7.83 -12.69 -31.59
C ARG A 657 -8.76 -13.52 -30.70
N PRO A 658 -9.02 -14.79 -31.06
CA PRO A 658 -9.69 -15.72 -30.17
C PRO A 658 -8.89 -15.93 -28.88
N TYR A 659 -9.61 -16.25 -27.80
CA TYR A 659 -9.03 -16.62 -26.51
C TYR A 659 -8.04 -17.79 -26.66
N TYR A 660 -7.01 -17.80 -25.82
CA TYR A 660 -6.02 -18.86 -25.74
C TYR A 660 -6.66 -20.18 -25.30
N GLN A 661 -6.50 -21.22 -26.10
CA GLN A 661 -7.02 -22.56 -25.77
C GLN A 661 -6.14 -23.23 -24.71
N LEU A 662 -6.71 -23.65 -23.58
CA LEU A 662 -5.93 -24.27 -22.50
C LEU A 662 -5.25 -25.59 -22.91
N ARG A 663 -5.80 -26.31 -23.88
CA ARG A 663 -5.17 -27.52 -24.46
C ARG A 663 -3.79 -27.24 -25.09
N ASN A 664 -3.52 -26.00 -25.52
CA ASN A 664 -2.27 -25.59 -26.15
C ASN A 664 -1.21 -25.14 -25.13
N LEU A 665 -1.57 -25.02 -23.85
CA LEU A 665 -0.61 -24.77 -22.78
C LEU A 665 0.07 -26.11 -22.43
N LYS A 666 1.32 -26.27 -22.86
CA LYS A 666 2.08 -27.52 -22.81
C LYS A 666 3.12 -27.51 -21.70
N LEU A 667 3.38 -28.70 -21.15
CA LEU A 667 4.44 -28.96 -20.17
C LEU A 667 5.46 -29.94 -20.78
N PHE A 668 6.74 -29.55 -20.79
CA PHE A 668 7.84 -30.36 -21.34
C PHE A 668 8.67 -30.99 -20.22
N ILE A 669 8.76 -32.32 -20.21
CA ILE A 669 9.52 -33.11 -19.22
C ILE A 669 10.59 -33.95 -19.94
N PRO A 670 11.88 -33.87 -19.60
CA PRO A 670 12.91 -34.68 -20.25
C PRO A 670 12.84 -36.15 -19.81
N ILE A 671 13.14 -37.05 -20.74
CA ILE A 671 13.28 -38.48 -20.47
C ILE A 671 14.72 -38.71 -19.98
N SER A 672 14.90 -38.75 -18.65
CA SER A 672 16.19 -38.94 -17.98
C SER A 672 16.05 -39.83 -16.74
N ASN A 673 17.17 -40.40 -16.28
CA ASN A 673 17.24 -41.22 -15.07
C ASN A 673 17.02 -40.42 -13.78
N GLU A 674 17.18 -39.09 -13.79
CA GLU A 674 16.93 -38.25 -12.61
C GLU A 674 15.43 -37.99 -12.36
N ILE A 675 14.60 -38.06 -13.39
CA ILE A 675 13.17 -37.69 -13.32
C ILE A 675 12.29 -38.94 -13.37
N SER A 676 11.23 -38.95 -12.57
CA SER A 676 10.19 -39.98 -12.67
C SER A 676 9.26 -39.75 -13.86
N TRP A 677 9.81 -39.68 -15.08
CA TRP A 677 9.05 -39.30 -16.29
C TRP A 677 7.92 -40.30 -16.62
N GLU A 678 8.06 -41.57 -16.23
CA GLU A 678 7.02 -42.60 -16.36
C GLU A 678 5.79 -42.27 -15.51
N ASP A 679 6.00 -41.77 -14.27
CA ASP A 679 4.89 -41.29 -13.43
C ASP A 679 4.18 -40.11 -14.11
N PHE A 680 4.93 -39.17 -14.71
CA PHE A 680 4.35 -38.05 -15.45
C PHE A 680 3.49 -38.52 -16.64
N ALA A 681 3.98 -39.51 -17.40
CA ALA A 681 3.23 -40.10 -18.51
C ALA A 681 1.95 -40.82 -18.02
N LYS A 682 2.05 -41.65 -16.97
CA LYS A 682 0.90 -42.35 -16.36
C LYS A 682 -0.16 -41.39 -15.82
N TYR A 683 0.25 -40.29 -15.21
CA TYR A 683 -0.68 -39.29 -14.69
C TYR A 683 -1.33 -38.49 -15.82
N ALA A 684 -0.65 -38.28 -16.94
CA ALA A 684 -1.23 -37.56 -18.09
C ALA A 684 -2.41 -38.34 -18.70
N LEU A 685 -2.41 -39.66 -18.57
CA LEU A 685 -3.39 -40.57 -19.16
C LEU A 685 -4.68 -40.74 -18.34
N GLY A 686 -5.65 -41.38 -18.97
CA GLY A 686 -6.92 -41.88 -18.41
C GLY A 686 -6.84 -42.71 -17.13
N TRP A 687 -7.44 -42.33 -16.00
CA TRP A 687 -7.66 -43.19 -14.82
C TRP A 687 -9.16 -43.47 -14.66
N GLY A 688 -9.62 -44.63 -15.12
CA GLY A 688 -11.00 -45.10 -14.92
C GLY A 688 -11.17 -45.75 -13.54
N ASN A 689 -12.24 -45.45 -12.81
CA ASN A 689 -12.59 -46.05 -11.52
C ASN A 689 -11.44 -46.16 -10.50
N ASN A 690 -10.61 -45.12 -10.39
CA ASN A 690 -9.43 -45.06 -9.51
C ASN A 690 -8.35 -46.12 -9.80
N LYS A 691 -8.36 -46.76 -10.97
CA LYS A 691 -7.32 -47.72 -11.38
C LYS A 691 -6.32 -47.05 -12.31
N GLU A 692 -5.05 -47.41 -12.15
CA GLU A 692 -3.98 -46.98 -13.06
C GLU A 692 -4.29 -47.44 -14.50
N PRO A 693 -3.92 -46.63 -15.52
CA PRO A 693 -4.00 -47.03 -16.92
C PRO A 693 -3.14 -48.27 -17.19
N ASN A 694 -3.62 -49.17 -18.05
CA ASN A 694 -2.81 -50.30 -18.55
C ASN A 694 -1.57 -49.78 -19.31
N ASP A 695 -0.50 -50.57 -19.36
CA ASP A 695 0.79 -50.22 -20.01
C ASP A 695 0.73 -50.11 -21.55
N ASP A 696 -0.46 -50.20 -22.16
CA ASP A 696 -0.71 -49.94 -23.59
C ASP A 696 -0.22 -48.55 -24.04
N TRP A 697 0.02 -47.65 -23.09
CA TRP A 697 0.51 -46.32 -23.41
C TRP A 697 1.97 -46.29 -23.88
N ILE A 698 2.79 -47.25 -23.44
CA ILE A 698 4.20 -47.33 -23.78
C ILE A 698 4.35 -47.61 -25.28
N THR A 699 3.59 -48.58 -25.79
CA THR A 699 3.62 -48.96 -27.22
C THR A 699 3.02 -47.89 -28.13
N ASN A 700 2.07 -47.10 -27.63
CA ASN A 700 1.49 -46.01 -28.39
C ASN A 700 2.38 -44.76 -28.39
N LEU A 701 3.20 -44.54 -27.36
CA LEU A 701 4.04 -43.34 -27.22
C LEU A 701 5.00 -43.12 -28.38
N ASP A 702 5.54 -44.19 -28.96
CA ASP A 702 6.45 -44.15 -30.10
C ASP A 702 5.72 -43.99 -31.46
N LYS A 703 4.39 -44.10 -31.49
CA LYS A 703 3.59 -43.91 -32.71
C LYS A 703 3.31 -42.42 -32.97
N THR A 704 3.52 -42.01 -34.21
CA THR A 704 3.31 -40.63 -34.69
C THR A 704 2.06 -40.46 -35.55
N ASP A 705 1.22 -41.48 -35.69
CA ASP A 705 0.01 -41.40 -36.51
C ASP A 705 -1.07 -40.50 -35.87
N GLU A 706 -1.82 -39.82 -36.73
CA GLU A 706 -2.85 -38.85 -36.33
C GLU A 706 -3.94 -39.50 -35.48
N LYS A 707 -4.32 -40.75 -35.77
CA LYS A 707 -5.28 -41.51 -34.96
C LYS A 707 -4.77 -41.74 -33.54
N THR A 708 -3.51 -42.11 -33.36
CA THR A 708 -2.98 -42.27 -32.00
C THR A 708 -2.83 -40.92 -31.29
N ARG A 709 -2.40 -39.87 -32.00
CA ARG A 709 -2.04 -38.57 -31.39
C ARG A 709 -3.21 -37.61 -31.18
N GLU A 710 -4.27 -37.69 -31.97
CA GLU A 710 -5.46 -36.85 -31.79
C GLU A 710 -6.61 -37.60 -31.11
N TYR A 711 -6.62 -38.94 -31.16
CA TYR A 711 -7.74 -39.74 -30.69
C TYR A 711 -7.40 -40.72 -29.54
N ILE A 712 -6.34 -41.52 -29.64
CA ILE A 712 -6.02 -42.52 -28.59
C ILE A 712 -5.34 -41.86 -27.38
N GLN A 713 -4.40 -40.94 -27.62
CA GLN A 713 -3.56 -40.30 -26.59
C GLN A 713 -3.28 -38.81 -26.89
N PRO A 714 -4.32 -37.95 -26.91
CA PRO A 714 -4.15 -36.52 -27.17
C PRO A 714 -3.35 -35.77 -26.11
N ALA A 715 -3.28 -36.32 -24.89
CA ALA A 715 -2.63 -35.69 -23.73
C ALA A 715 -1.09 -35.73 -23.76
N LEU A 716 -0.51 -36.62 -24.56
CA LEU A 716 0.89 -37.03 -24.46
C LEU A 716 1.53 -37.07 -25.83
N LYS A 717 2.77 -36.62 -25.97
CA LYS A 717 3.55 -36.77 -27.21
C LYS A 717 5.03 -36.89 -26.89
N LYS A 718 5.72 -37.81 -27.56
CA LYS A 718 7.18 -37.95 -27.47
C LYS A 718 7.85 -37.13 -28.56
N LEU A 719 8.86 -36.35 -28.18
CA LEU A 719 9.59 -35.44 -29.05
C LEU A 719 11.09 -35.70 -28.99
N LYS A 720 11.75 -35.56 -30.15
CA LYS A 720 13.22 -35.53 -30.23
C LYS A 720 13.74 -34.16 -29.80
N ILE A 721 14.97 -34.08 -29.32
CA ILE A 721 15.60 -32.83 -28.85
C ILE A 721 15.54 -31.67 -29.87
N GLU A 722 15.58 -31.95 -31.17
CA GLU A 722 15.51 -30.95 -32.25
C GLU A 722 14.13 -30.29 -32.35
N GLN A 723 13.08 -30.99 -31.90
CA GLN A 723 11.69 -30.54 -31.92
C GLN A 723 11.31 -29.74 -30.66
N VAL A 724 12.24 -29.61 -29.71
CA VAL A 724 12.00 -28.96 -28.42
C VAL A 724 12.61 -27.55 -28.44
N PRO A 725 11.88 -26.53 -27.98
CA PRO A 725 12.38 -25.16 -27.93
C PRO A 725 13.69 -25.04 -27.12
N LEU A 726 14.59 -24.14 -27.55
CA LEU A 726 15.90 -23.91 -26.91
C LEU A 726 15.76 -23.43 -25.46
N SER A 727 14.76 -22.60 -25.17
CA SER A 727 14.49 -22.11 -23.81
C SER A 727 14.26 -23.27 -22.82
N VAL A 728 13.46 -24.27 -23.23
CA VAL A 728 13.18 -25.50 -22.47
C VAL A 728 14.47 -26.29 -22.25
N ARG A 729 15.24 -26.52 -23.33
CA ARG A 729 16.49 -27.30 -23.29
C ARG A 729 17.49 -26.69 -22.30
N ASN A 730 17.71 -25.39 -22.40
CA ASN A 730 18.64 -24.68 -21.54
C ASN A 730 18.18 -24.63 -20.08
N ALA A 731 16.88 -24.47 -19.83
CA ALA A 731 16.33 -24.48 -18.47
C ALA A 731 16.50 -25.85 -17.80
N TRP A 732 16.24 -26.96 -18.50
CA TRP A 732 16.45 -28.31 -17.95
C TRP A 732 17.93 -28.64 -17.75
N ASN A 733 18.81 -28.25 -18.67
CA ASN A 733 20.27 -28.40 -18.51
C ASN A 733 20.83 -27.63 -17.29
N SER A 734 20.12 -26.60 -16.84
CA SER A 734 20.51 -25.85 -15.64
C SER A 734 20.20 -26.60 -14.33
N VAL A 735 19.18 -27.47 -14.33
CA VAL A 735 18.70 -28.17 -13.13
C VAL A 735 19.20 -29.61 -13.05
N LEU A 736 19.42 -30.26 -14.19
CA LEU A 736 19.87 -31.65 -14.27
C LEU A 736 21.40 -31.75 -14.24
N SER A 737 21.88 -32.88 -13.71
CA SER A 737 23.31 -33.23 -13.66
C SER A 737 23.71 -33.97 -14.94
N ASP A 738 22.81 -34.80 -15.46
CA ASP A 738 22.92 -35.46 -16.76
C ASP A 738 22.74 -34.46 -17.93
N GLN A 739 23.78 -34.32 -18.75
CA GLN A 739 23.77 -33.41 -19.91
C GLN A 739 23.40 -34.11 -21.23
N ASN A 740 23.16 -35.43 -21.24
CA ASN A 740 22.90 -36.22 -22.45
C ASN A 740 21.42 -36.53 -22.67
N ILE A 741 20.55 -35.52 -22.56
CA ILE A 741 19.12 -35.66 -22.81
C ILE A 741 18.86 -35.73 -24.32
N LYS A 742 18.22 -36.80 -24.80
CA LYS A 742 17.91 -36.99 -26.24
C LYS A 742 16.43 -36.77 -26.59
N GLU A 743 15.55 -36.99 -25.63
CA GLU A 743 14.10 -37.07 -25.84
C GLU A 743 13.34 -36.34 -24.73
N TYR A 744 12.18 -35.79 -25.08
CA TYR A 744 11.29 -35.08 -24.18
C TYR A 744 9.86 -35.58 -24.33
N LEU A 745 9.11 -35.46 -23.25
CA LEU A 745 7.69 -35.72 -23.14
C LEU A 745 6.94 -34.38 -23.14
N GLU A 746 6.08 -34.18 -24.13
CA GLU A 746 5.11 -33.09 -24.18
C GLU A 746 3.80 -33.55 -23.56
N ILE A 747 3.32 -32.84 -22.54
CA ILE A 747 2.06 -33.12 -21.83
C ILE A 747 1.11 -31.94 -22.05
N ARG A 748 -0.19 -32.22 -22.25
CA ARG A 748 -1.29 -31.25 -22.22
C ARG A 748 -1.99 -31.26 -20.84
N PRO A 749 -1.51 -30.46 -19.87
CA PRO A 749 -1.93 -30.54 -18.47
C PRO A 749 -3.39 -30.14 -18.18
N TYR A 750 -4.00 -29.34 -19.07
CA TYR A 750 -5.30 -28.66 -18.85
C TYR A 750 -6.40 -29.08 -19.83
N ASP A 751 -6.19 -30.10 -20.65
CA ASP A 751 -7.12 -30.51 -21.71
C ASP A 751 -8.32 -31.32 -21.15
N PHE A 752 -9.55 -30.81 -21.33
CA PHE A 752 -10.78 -31.48 -20.90
C PHE A 752 -11.33 -32.51 -21.90
N SER A 753 -10.78 -32.61 -23.12
CA SER A 753 -11.20 -33.67 -24.05
C SER A 753 -10.95 -35.07 -23.50
N ILE A 754 -10.14 -35.18 -22.44
CA ILE A 754 -9.77 -36.42 -21.79
C ILE A 754 -10.85 -36.79 -20.75
N GLU A 755 -12.09 -37.08 -21.17
CA GLU A 755 -13.04 -37.81 -20.31
C GLU A 755 -12.61 -39.28 -20.21
N GLN A 756 -12.33 -39.72 -18.99
CA GLN A 756 -11.59 -40.96 -18.68
C GLN A 756 -12.52 -42.12 -18.30
N GLU A 757 -13.67 -42.26 -18.95
CA GLU A 757 -14.31 -43.57 -19.00
C GLU A 757 -13.71 -44.38 -20.16
N ARG A 758 -13.37 -45.65 -19.92
CA ARG A 758 -12.89 -46.59 -20.95
C ARG A 758 -13.85 -46.72 -22.14
N ARG A 759 -15.08 -46.19 -22.04
CA ARG A 759 -16.12 -46.19 -23.07
C ARG A 759 -15.80 -45.16 -24.17
N ILE A 760 -15.69 -45.65 -25.40
CA ILE A 760 -15.21 -44.94 -26.59
C ILE A 760 -16.17 -43.80 -27.02
N ASP A 761 -17.44 -43.93 -26.62
CA ASP A 761 -18.60 -43.12 -26.97
C ASP A 761 -18.73 -41.78 -26.22
N ARG A 762 -17.96 -41.53 -25.15
CA ARG A 762 -18.00 -40.28 -24.36
C ARG A 762 -16.70 -39.45 -24.35
N ARG A 763 -15.63 -39.91 -25.02
CA ARG A 763 -14.27 -39.33 -24.87
C ARG A 763 -13.98 -38.04 -25.64
N HIS A 764 -14.98 -37.33 -26.18
CA HIS A 764 -14.71 -36.17 -27.03
C HIS A 764 -15.71 -35.06 -26.76
N VAL A 765 -15.39 -34.17 -25.81
CA VAL A 765 -16.22 -32.99 -25.49
C VAL A 765 -16.14 -31.94 -26.60
N TYR A 766 -15.05 -31.89 -27.38
CA TYR A 766 -14.81 -30.82 -28.35
C TYR A 766 -15.10 -31.16 -29.80
N PHE A 767 -14.80 -32.38 -30.26
CA PHE A 767 -14.88 -32.74 -31.67
C PHE A 767 -15.83 -33.92 -31.91
N GLN A 768 -16.65 -33.80 -32.94
CA GLN A 768 -17.42 -34.90 -33.50
C GLN A 768 -16.56 -35.61 -34.55
N PHE A 769 -16.58 -36.94 -34.58
CA PHE A 769 -15.80 -37.75 -35.51
C PHE A 769 -16.70 -38.48 -36.51
N THR A 770 -16.14 -38.89 -37.64
CA THR A 770 -16.80 -39.82 -38.55
C THR A 770 -16.97 -41.20 -37.91
N PRO A 771 -17.99 -42.00 -38.31
CA PRO A 771 -18.12 -43.39 -37.86
C PRO A 771 -16.81 -44.17 -38.05
N GLY A 772 -16.32 -44.83 -37.02
CA GLY A 772 -15.01 -45.51 -37.03
C GLY A 772 -13.81 -44.66 -36.56
N TYR A 773 -14.03 -43.38 -36.20
CA TYR A 773 -13.03 -42.46 -35.65
C TYR A 773 -11.83 -42.22 -36.58
N GLU A 774 -12.09 -42.10 -37.88
CA GLU A 774 -11.05 -41.91 -38.89
C GLU A 774 -10.71 -40.43 -39.12
N LYS A 775 -11.70 -39.53 -39.03
CA LYS A 775 -11.52 -38.09 -39.26
C LYS A 775 -12.36 -37.23 -38.31
N ILE A 776 -11.90 -36.02 -38.03
CA ILE A 776 -12.66 -34.99 -37.32
C ILE A 776 -13.71 -34.43 -38.27
N LYS A 777 -14.99 -34.57 -37.89
CA LYS A 777 -16.14 -34.05 -38.63
C LYS A 777 -16.33 -32.57 -38.38
N GLY A 778 -16.16 -32.09 -37.14
CA GLY A 778 -16.31 -30.69 -36.73
C GLY A 778 -16.36 -30.50 -35.22
N VAL A 779 -16.49 -29.25 -34.75
CA VAL A 779 -16.61 -28.92 -33.33
C VAL A 779 -18.05 -29.15 -32.84
N ILE A 780 -18.20 -29.85 -31.71
CA ILE A 780 -19.52 -30.17 -31.13
C ILE A 780 -20.21 -28.90 -30.64
N LYS A 781 -21.49 -28.75 -30.97
CA LYS A 781 -22.34 -27.70 -30.41
C LYS A 781 -22.57 -27.92 -28.92
N SER A 782 -22.20 -26.93 -28.11
CA SER A 782 -22.27 -27.03 -26.66
C SER A 782 -23.72 -27.03 -26.15
N SER A 783 -24.02 -27.92 -25.19
CA SER A 783 -25.24 -27.88 -24.39
C SER A 783 -24.92 -27.24 -23.04
N PRO A 784 -25.32 -25.98 -22.78
CA PRO A 784 -24.87 -25.24 -21.60
C PRO A 784 -25.26 -25.88 -20.27
N THR A 785 -26.42 -26.53 -20.22
CA THR A 785 -26.93 -27.22 -19.01
C THR A 785 -26.18 -28.52 -18.73
N THR A 786 -25.81 -29.27 -19.77
CA THR A 786 -25.01 -30.48 -19.68
C THR A 786 -23.55 -30.14 -19.34
N ALA A 787 -22.97 -29.17 -20.04
CA ALA A 787 -21.61 -28.68 -19.81
C ALA A 787 -21.42 -28.10 -18.40
N LEU A 788 -22.42 -27.40 -17.85
CA LEU A 788 -22.40 -26.92 -16.47
C LEU A 788 -22.28 -28.08 -15.47
N ASN A 789 -23.10 -29.13 -15.63
CA ASN A 789 -23.07 -30.28 -14.74
C ASN A 789 -21.78 -31.10 -14.93
N ASP A 790 -21.31 -31.28 -16.16
CA ASP A 790 -20.14 -32.13 -16.45
C ASP A 790 -18.80 -31.43 -16.16
N LEU A 791 -18.66 -30.14 -16.46
CA LEU A 791 -17.43 -29.38 -16.24
C LEU A 791 -17.29 -28.85 -14.81
N ILE A 792 -18.41 -28.54 -14.14
CA ILE A 792 -18.39 -27.88 -12.83
C ILE A 792 -18.90 -28.78 -11.68
N LEU A 793 -19.74 -29.81 -11.90
CA LEU A 793 -20.30 -30.64 -10.81
C LEU A 793 -19.82 -32.10 -10.79
N ASN A 794 -19.42 -32.66 -11.94
CA ASN A 794 -18.92 -34.03 -12.05
C ASN A 794 -17.38 -34.11 -12.09
N GLY A 795 -16.71 -32.95 -12.17
CA GLY A 795 -15.27 -32.74 -11.99
C GLY A 795 -14.35 -33.71 -12.73
N SER A 796 -14.10 -33.50 -14.02
CA SER A 796 -13.07 -34.24 -14.75
C SER A 796 -11.68 -34.06 -14.09
N ALA A 797 -10.99 -35.17 -13.81
CA ALA A 797 -9.72 -35.16 -13.09
C ALA A 797 -8.56 -34.75 -14.02
N LEU A 798 -8.33 -33.44 -14.17
CA LEU A 798 -7.19 -32.89 -14.93
C LEU A 798 -5.85 -33.53 -14.49
N PHE A 799 -4.92 -33.71 -15.44
CA PHE A 799 -3.54 -34.13 -15.13
C PHE A 799 -2.96 -33.29 -14.01
N TYR A 800 -3.02 -31.97 -14.14
CA TYR A 800 -2.40 -31.06 -13.18
C TYR A 800 -3.00 -31.20 -11.77
N ARG A 801 -4.32 -31.44 -11.68
CA ARG A 801 -5.01 -31.69 -10.41
C ARG A 801 -4.57 -33.00 -9.76
N ARG A 802 -4.41 -34.08 -10.55
CA ARG A 802 -3.92 -35.38 -10.08
C ARG A 802 -2.45 -35.31 -9.66
N ALA A 803 -1.65 -34.59 -10.44
CA ALA A 803 -0.23 -34.42 -10.19
C ALA A 803 0.07 -33.80 -8.83
N LEU A 804 -0.82 -32.93 -8.33
CA LEU A 804 -0.69 -32.26 -7.03
C LEU A 804 -1.18 -33.09 -5.82
N GLY A 805 -1.66 -34.33 -6.02
CA GLY A 805 -1.95 -35.28 -4.94
C GLY A 805 -3.20 -34.99 -4.10
N LYS A 806 -4.22 -34.32 -4.65
CA LYS A 806 -5.48 -34.03 -3.94
C LYS A 806 -6.50 -35.18 -3.93
N ARG A 807 -6.13 -36.41 -4.31
CA ARG A 807 -7.01 -37.59 -4.33
C ARG A 807 -6.54 -38.62 -3.31
N GLN A 808 -7.45 -39.24 -2.57
CA GLN A 808 -7.12 -40.33 -1.64
C GLN A 808 -6.38 -41.46 -2.39
N ASN A 809 -5.28 -41.96 -1.82
CA ASN A 809 -4.46 -43.08 -2.30
C ASN A 809 -3.65 -42.86 -3.60
N VAL A 810 -3.46 -41.63 -4.08
CA VAL A 810 -2.58 -41.33 -5.23
C VAL A 810 -1.48 -40.36 -4.80
N PRO A 811 -0.19 -40.73 -4.84
CA PRO A 811 0.90 -39.86 -4.39
C PRO A 811 1.03 -38.62 -5.29
N ALA A 812 1.49 -37.49 -4.74
CA ALA A 812 1.76 -36.29 -5.54
C ALA A 812 3.06 -36.46 -6.36
N ILE A 813 3.04 -36.09 -7.63
CA ILE A 813 4.24 -35.97 -8.48
C ILE A 813 4.70 -34.50 -8.62
N LEU A 814 3.83 -33.56 -8.24
CA LEU A 814 4.10 -32.13 -8.13
C LEU A 814 3.74 -31.64 -6.72
N LYS A 815 4.59 -30.79 -6.13
CA LYS A 815 4.36 -30.18 -4.81
C LYS A 815 4.70 -28.70 -4.84
N SER A 816 4.03 -27.87 -4.04
CA SER A 816 4.35 -26.44 -3.88
C SER A 816 4.93 -26.19 -2.49
N GLU A 817 6.17 -25.71 -2.46
CA GLU A 817 6.95 -25.38 -1.26
C GLU A 817 7.82 -24.14 -1.46
N ASN A 818 8.22 -23.51 -0.35
CA ASN A 818 9.15 -22.39 -0.37
C ASN A 818 10.58 -22.89 -0.54
N SER A 819 11.26 -22.45 -1.59
CA SER A 819 12.64 -22.83 -1.88
C SER A 819 13.44 -21.63 -2.41
N LYS A 820 14.77 -21.79 -2.46
CA LYS A 820 15.68 -20.77 -2.99
C LYS A 820 15.44 -20.62 -4.50
N VAL A 821 15.22 -19.40 -4.97
CA VAL A 821 15.04 -19.13 -6.39
C VAL A 821 16.32 -19.51 -7.14
N SER A 822 16.16 -20.38 -8.14
CA SER A 822 17.22 -20.82 -9.05
C SER A 822 17.12 -20.10 -10.39
N TYR A 823 18.27 -19.85 -11.00
CA TYR A 823 18.40 -19.21 -12.31
C TYR A 823 18.98 -20.21 -13.31
N VAL A 824 18.71 -20.00 -14.61
CA VAL A 824 19.30 -20.83 -15.67
C VAL A 824 20.81 -20.60 -15.76
N ASN A 825 21.25 -19.37 -15.50
CA ASN A 825 22.65 -19.02 -15.30
C ASN A 825 23.16 -19.56 -13.95
N LYS A 826 23.86 -20.70 -13.99
CA LYS A 826 24.48 -21.33 -12.81
C LYS A 826 25.48 -20.37 -12.14
N ASP A 827 25.45 -20.33 -10.81
CA ASP A 827 26.36 -19.55 -9.96
C ASP A 827 26.34 -18.02 -10.15
N LEU A 828 25.25 -17.47 -10.69
CA LEU A 828 25.07 -16.02 -10.82
C LEU A 828 25.10 -15.34 -9.43
N LYS A 829 26.03 -14.41 -9.24
CA LYS A 829 26.16 -13.61 -8.02
C LYS A 829 25.49 -12.25 -8.20
N ILE A 830 24.62 -11.87 -7.27
CA ILE A 830 23.92 -10.58 -7.31
C ILE A 830 24.49 -9.65 -6.25
N LYS A 831 24.90 -8.44 -6.64
CA LYS A 831 25.45 -7.41 -5.76
C LYS A 831 24.64 -6.12 -5.90
N LEU A 832 24.27 -5.53 -4.76
CA LEU A 832 23.62 -4.21 -4.71
C LEU A 832 24.68 -3.12 -4.55
N GLU A 833 24.70 -2.14 -5.46
CA GLU A 833 25.57 -0.97 -5.41
C GLU A 833 24.79 0.25 -4.91
N ASN A 834 25.25 0.85 -3.81
CA ASN A 834 24.63 2.04 -3.27
C ASN A 834 25.00 3.26 -4.11
N ILE A 835 24.01 3.90 -4.71
CA ILE A 835 24.20 5.15 -5.47
C ILE A 835 23.89 6.36 -4.62
N ALA A 836 22.81 6.29 -3.83
CA ALA A 836 22.32 7.42 -3.06
C ALA A 836 21.52 6.96 -1.85
N THR A 837 21.37 7.88 -0.91
CA THR A 837 20.62 7.67 0.33
C THR A 837 19.38 8.54 0.33
N SER A 838 18.21 7.93 0.49
CA SER A 838 16.94 8.65 0.56
C SER A 838 16.51 8.89 2.02
N ASP A 839 16.00 10.10 2.28
CA ASP A 839 15.40 10.51 3.55
C ASP A 839 14.00 9.87 3.75
N ILE A 840 13.93 8.55 3.66
CA ILE A 840 12.75 7.74 3.97
C ILE A 840 13.01 7.01 5.28
N TYR A 841 12.05 7.11 6.21
CA TYR A 841 12.17 6.63 7.59
C TYR A 841 11.29 5.40 7.84
N GLY A 842 11.51 4.73 8.97
CA GLY A 842 10.72 3.56 9.39
C GLY A 842 11.41 2.23 9.08
N LYS A 843 10.89 1.47 8.11
CA LYS A 843 11.41 0.14 7.75
C LYS A 843 12.67 0.27 6.87
N SER A 844 13.60 -0.67 6.99
CA SER A 844 14.85 -0.69 6.20
C SER A 844 14.62 -1.22 4.79
N TYR A 845 14.84 -0.37 3.79
CA TYR A 845 14.59 -0.66 2.39
C TYR A 845 15.78 -0.34 1.49
N ALA A 846 16.07 -1.26 0.56
CA ALA A 846 16.84 -0.99 -0.64
C ALA A 846 15.87 -0.85 -1.82
N ILE A 847 15.80 0.34 -2.42
CA ILE A 847 14.94 0.65 -3.56
C ILE A 847 15.69 0.30 -4.83
N ILE A 848 15.07 -0.52 -5.66
CA ILE A 848 15.59 -0.95 -6.97
C ILE A 848 14.49 -0.88 -8.03
N ASP A 849 14.88 -1.08 -9.28
CA ASP A 849 13.96 -1.25 -10.39
C ASP A 849 13.05 -2.49 -10.19
N SER A 850 11.75 -2.31 -10.40
CA SER A 850 10.71 -3.34 -10.24
C SER A 850 10.95 -4.59 -11.08
N ASP A 851 11.42 -4.43 -12.32
CA ASP A 851 11.69 -5.56 -13.21
C ASP A 851 12.83 -6.41 -12.65
N ILE A 852 13.87 -5.77 -12.09
CA ILE A 852 14.98 -6.45 -11.42
C ILE A 852 14.52 -7.12 -10.12
N ALA A 853 13.70 -6.45 -9.32
CA ALA A 853 13.14 -7.04 -8.11
C ALA A 853 12.33 -8.31 -8.41
N ASN A 854 11.51 -8.27 -9.47
CA ASN A 854 10.76 -9.43 -9.95
C ASN A 854 11.70 -10.57 -10.36
N MET A 855 12.73 -10.29 -11.15
CA MET A 855 13.71 -11.30 -11.56
C MET A 855 14.40 -11.96 -10.35
N ILE A 856 14.85 -11.18 -9.37
CA ILE A 856 15.50 -11.70 -8.14
C ILE A 856 14.52 -12.55 -7.32
N TYR A 857 13.26 -12.11 -7.21
CA TYR A 857 12.23 -12.80 -6.43
C TYR A 857 11.67 -14.05 -7.13
N GLY A 858 12.11 -14.31 -8.36
CA GLY A 858 11.62 -15.42 -9.17
C GLY A 858 10.28 -15.12 -9.84
N TYR A 859 9.85 -13.87 -9.95
CA TYR A 859 8.71 -13.48 -10.79
C TYR A 859 9.14 -13.23 -12.24
N ASP A 860 8.16 -13.13 -13.15
CA ASP A 860 8.40 -12.69 -14.53
C ASP A 860 8.23 -11.15 -14.64
N ILE A 861 8.82 -10.54 -15.66
CA ILE A 861 8.77 -9.09 -15.92
C ILE A 861 7.59 -8.69 -16.81
N SER A 862 6.74 -9.65 -17.18
CA SER A 862 5.51 -9.41 -17.94
C SER A 862 4.58 -8.37 -17.29
N ARG A 863 3.98 -7.53 -18.14
CA ARG A 863 3.08 -6.44 -17.74
C ARG A 863 1.72 -6.55 -18.42
N SER A 864 0.67 -6.11 -17.72
CA SER A 864 -0.70 -6.09 -18.20
C SER A 864 -0.95 -4.90 -19.11
N ILE A 865 -1.51 -5.18 -20.29
CA ILE A 865 -1.87 -4.17 -21.29
C ILE A 865 -3.36 -4.33 -21.55
N ASN A 866 -4.16 -3.66 -20.72
CA ASN A 866 -5.61 -3.74 -20.83
C ASN A 866 -6.08 -3.05 -22.11
N TYR A 867 -7.04 -3.68 -22.78
CA TYR A 867 -7.69 -3.13 -23.96
C TYR A 867 -8.85 -2.22 -23.54
N ASP A 868 -9.05 -1.10 -24.24
CA ASP A 868 -10.16 -0.15 -23.99
C ASP A 868 -11.44 -0.66 -24.68
N TYR A 869 -12.19 -1.52 -24.00
CA TYR A 869 -13.47 -2.02 -24.50
C TYR A 869 -14.58 -0.99 -24.32
N LYS A 870 -14.79 -0.16 -25.35
CA LYS A 870 -15.93 0.76 -25.44
C LYS A 870 -16.97 0.24 -26.41
N PRO A 871 -18.07 -0.37 -25.93
CA PRO A 871 -19.13 -0.85 -26.79
C PRO A 871 -19.90 0.23 -27.55
N PHE A 872 -19.94 1.47 -27.05
CA PHE A 872 -20.64 2.58 -27.70
C PHE A 872 -19.67 3.70 -28.09
N ASP A 873 -19.83 4.23 -29.30
CA ASP A 873 -19.16 5.44 -29.75
C ASP A 873 -19.91 6.67 -29.23
N THR A 874 -19.46 7.20 -28.10
CA THR A 874 -20.07 8.37 -27.45
C THR A 874 -19.65 9.71 -28.06
N SER A 875 -18.86 9.71 -29.14
CA SER A 875 -18.41 10.95 -29.80
C SER A 875 -19.53 11.69 -30.53
N LYS A 876 -20.57 10.97 -30.98
CA LYS A 876 -21.72 11.53 -31.70
C LYS A 876 -23.03 10.99 -31.12
N ILE A 877 -23.87 11.90 -30.64
CA ILE A 877 -25.22 11.58 -30.17
C ILE A 877 -26.16 11.51 -31.37
N ILE A 878 -26.92 10.41 -31.48
CA ILE A 878 -27.86 10.14 -32.57
C ILE A 878 -29.24 10.03 -31.94
N THR A 879 -29.92 11.15 -31.68
CA THR A 879 -31.20 11.13 -30.96
C THR A 879 -32.39 10.74 -31.84
N LYS A 880 -33.31 9.95 -31.29
CA LYS A 880 -34.76 10.04 -31.61
C LYS A 880 -35.61 9.63 -30.40
N ASN A 881 -35.71 10.54 -29.41
CA ASN A 881 -36.70 10.73 -28.32
C ASN A 881 -36.05 11.42 -27.08
N GLN A 882 -36.87 11.90 -26.13
CA GLN A 882 -36.54 12.97 -25.17
C GLN A 882 -35.82 12.53 -23.87
N LEU A 883 -35.86 11.25 -23.48
CA LEU A 883 -35.37 10.81 -22.16
C LEU A 883 -33.96 10.24 -22.15
N PHE A 884 -33.51 9.61 -23.25
CA PHE A 884 -32.22 8.92 -23.32
C PHE A 884 -31.41 9.33 -24.55
N ASN A 885 -30.10 9.49 -24.37
CA ASN A 885 -29.18 9.67 -25.49
C ASN A 885 -28.90 8.32 -26.15
N THR A 886 -29.08 8.23 -27.47
CA THR A 886 -28.74 7.05 -28.25
C THR A 886 -27.45 7.25 -29.05
N TYR A 887 -26.68 6.18 -29.21
CA TYR A 887 -25.34 6.16 -29.80
C TYR A 887 -25.22 5.02 -30.79
N ASN A 888 -24.27 5.14 -31.72
CA ASN A 888 -23.87 4.01 -32.55
C ASN A 888 -23.00 3.06 -31.72
N THR A 889 -23.19 1.75 -31.95
CA THR A 889 -22.29 0.74 -31.39
C THR A 889 -20.96 0.72 -32.12
N THR A 890 -19.87 0.50 -31.39
CA THR A 890 -18.51 0.46 -31.93
C THR A 890 -18.36 -0.66 -32.96
N THR A 891 -17.73 -0.35 -34.09
CA THR A 891 -17.38 -1.35 -35.10
C THR A 891 -15.99 -1.90 -34.81
N TRP A 892 -15.93 -3.19 -34.50
CA TRP A 892 -14.69 -3.85 -34.10
C TRP A 892 -13.90 -4.28 -35.32
N GLN A 893 -12.82 -3.57 -35.61
CA GLN A 893 -11.88 -3.94 -36.67
C GLN A 893 -10.91 -5.01 -36.17
N LYS A 894 -10.62 -5.98 -37.03
CA LYS A 894 -9.69 -7.09 -36.74
C LYS A 894 -8.27 -6.64 -36.40
N HIS A 895 -7.79 -5.56 -37.02
CA HIS A 895 -6.48 -4.99 -36.70
C HIS A 895 -6.47 -3.47 -36.93
N ASN A 896 -5.61 -2.77 -36.20
CA ASN A 896 -5.34 -1.35 -36.34
C ASN A 896 -3.82 -1.10 -36.27
N THR A 897 -3.29 -0.40 -37.27
CA THR A 897 -1.86 -0.06 -37.39
C THR A 897 -1.57 1.44 -37.39
N ILE A 898 -2.59 2.29 -37.57
CA ILE A 898 -2.40 3.74 -37.68
C ILE A 898 -2.07 4.32 -36.30
N ASP A 899 -2.93 4.03 -35.32
CA ASP A 899 -2.78 4.47 -33.93
C ASP A 899 -3.10 3.30 -32.97
N PRO A 900 -2.30 2.23 -32.97
CA PRO A 900 -2.61 1.00 -32.26
C PRO A 900 -2.72 1.18 -30.74
N TRP A 901 -1.98 2.13 -30.18
CA TRP A 901 -2.02 2.46 -28.74
C TRP A 901 -3.34 3.10 -28.31
N LYS A 902 -4.15 3.70 -29.20
CA LYS A 902 -5.46 4.26 -28.84
C LYS A 902 -6.45 3.19 -28.36
N ASN A 903 -6.23 1.94 -28.77
CA ASN A 903 -7.00 0.79 -28.33
C ASN A 903 -6.56 0.25 -26.96
N SER A 904 -5.44 0.73 -26.41
CA SER A 904 -5.03 0.42 -25.04
C SER A 904 -5.73 1.34 -24.05
N TYR A 905 -6.00 0.84 -22.84
CA TYR A 905 -6.62 1.62 -21.78
C TYR A 905 -5.82 2.88 -21.42
N LEU A 906 -4.49 2.75 -21.36
CA LEU A 906 -3.56 3.83 -21.00
C LEU A 906 -3.39 4.87 -22.12
N LYS A 907 -3.69 4.49 -23.38
CA LYS A 907 -3.51 5.33 -24.57
C LYS A 907 -2.09 5.87 -24.76
N THR A 908 -1.09 5.14 -24.26
CA THR A 908 0.34 5.47 -24.39
C THR A 908 1.03 4.58 -25.40
N LYS A 909 1.97 5.14 -26.17
CA LYS A 909 2.78 4.37 -27.12
C LYS A 909 3.72 3.39 -26.40
N ASN A 910 4.32 3.82 -25.29
CA ASN A 910 5.20 3.00 -24.47
C ASN A 910 4.39 2.25 -23.40
N VAL A 911 4.53 0.93 -23.39
CA VAL A 911 3.85 0.02 -22.46
C VAL A 911 4.41 0.15 -21.04
N PHE A 912 5.73 0.25 -20.90
CA PHE A 912 6.40 0.13 -19.61
C PHE A 912 6.22 1.33 -18.68
N ASP A 913 5.62 2.43 -19.15
CA ASP A 913 5.49 3.65 -18.35
C ASP A 913 4.42 3.51 -17.25
N TYR A 914 3.28 2.88 -17.51
CA TYR A 914 2.21 2.76 -16.49
C TYR A 914 1.52 1.41 -16.48
N SER A 915 1.95 0.46 -17.31
CA SER A 915 1.41 -0.90 -17.27
C SER A 915 1.93 -1.63 -16.03
N PRO A 916 1.05 -2.17 -15.19
CA PRO A 916 1.45 -2.89 -14.00
C PRO A 916 1.98 -4.29 -14.34
N HIS A 917 2.86 -4.83 -13.50
CA HIS A 917 3.29 -6.24 -13.59
C HIS A 917 2.16 -7.19 -13.23
N TYR A 918 2.08 -8.31 -13.96
CA TYR A 918 1.21 -9.42 -13.57
C TYR A 918 1.61 -10.07 -12.24
N TYR A 919 2.90 -10.03 -11.94
CA TYR A 919 3.47 -10.56 -10.71
C TYR A 919 3.92 -9.42 -9.80
N TYR A 920 3.33 -9.38 -8.62
CA TYR A 920 3.57 -8.38 -7.58
C TYR A 920 3.12 -8.97 -6.25
N ASN A 921 3.42 -8.29 -5.15
CA ASN A 921 2.90 -8.67 -3.83
C ASN A 921 2.52 -7.48 -2.95
N THR A 922 2.75 -6.25 -3.43
CA THR A 922 2.43 -5.02 -2.72
C THR A 922 1.81 -4.02 -3.69
N ILE A 923 0.78 -3.29 -3.24
CA ILE A 923 0.20 -2.15 -3.96
C ILE A 923 0.34 -0.92 -3.08
N PHE A 924 0.90 0.15 -3.64
CA PHE A 924 0.90 1.49 -3.02
C PHE A 924 -0.11 2.36 -3.73
N SER A 925 -1.10 2.87 -3.00
CA SER A 925 -2.17 3.69 -3.56
C SER A 925 -2.11 5.12 -3.07
N ASN A 926 -2.20 6.07 -3.99
CA ASN A 926 -2.21 7.51 -3.72
C ASN A 926 -3.62 8.06 -3.45
N THR A 927 -4.68 7.25 -3.53
CA THR A 927 -6.06 7.69 -3.26
C THR A 927 -6.33 7.75 -1.77
N SER A 928 -7.13 8.73 -1.32
CA SER A 928 -7.52 8.86 0.09
C SER A 928 -8.46 7.73 0.52
N GLU A 929 -9.47 7.44 -0.30
CA GLU A 929 -10.29 6.24 -0.20
C GLU A 929 -9.48 5.02 -0.66
N PRO A 930 -9.54 3.90 0.06
CA PRO A 930 -8.84 2.69 -0.34
C PRO A 930 -9.58 1.95 -1.47
N LEU A 931 -9.54 2.53 -2.68
CA LEU A 931 -10.37 2.10 -3.82
C LEU A 931 -10.10 0.66 -4.29
N THR A 932 -8.87 0.14 -4.16
CA THR A 932 -8.55 -1.25 -4.50
C THR A 932 -9.46 -2.24 -3.77
N ILE A 933 -9.78 -1.97 -2.49
CA ILE A 933 -10.62 -2.83 -1.64
C ILE A 933 -12.08 -2.42 -1.62
N THR A 934 -12.41 -1.16 -1.86
CA THR A 934 -13.81 -0.71 -1.89
C THR A 934 -14.48 -0.95 -3.24
N SER A 935 -13.70 -1.13 -4.32
CA SER A 935 -14.21 -1.42 -5.66
C SER A 935 -14.17 -2.89 -6.06
N SER A 936 -13.31 -3.70 -5.43
CA SER A 936 -13.19 -5.11 -5.75
C SER A 936 -12.89 -5.97 -4.52
N VAL A 937 -13.59 -7.09 -4.42
CA VAL A 937 -13.30 -8.17 -3.47
C VAL A 937 -12.80 -9.36 -4.25
N SER A 938 -11.50 -9.62 -4.11
CA SER A 938 -10.87 -10.79 -4.70
C SER A 938 -10.65 -11.89 -3.68
N ILE A 939 -11.05 -13.11 -4.00
CA ILE A 939 -10.77 -14.30 -3.20
C ILE A 939 -9.74 -15.19 -3.89
N ILE A 940 -8.94 -15.89 -3.08
CA ILE A 940 -7.93 -16.83 -3.54
C ILE A 940 -8.04 -18.16 -2.78
N PRO A 941 -7.70 -19.29 -3.42
CA PRO A 941 -7.47 -20.53 -2.69
C PRO A 941 -6.19 -20.42 -1.82
N GLU A 942 -6.07 -21.27 -0.79
CA GLU A 942 -4.90 -21.30 0.12
C GLU A 942 -3.55 -21.35 -0.61
N LYS A 943 -3.49 -21.98 -1.79
CA LYS A 943 -2.32 -21.97 -2.70
C LYS A 943 -2.73 -21.54 -4.11
N ARG A 944 -2.07 -20.50 -4.65
CA ARG A 944 -2.30 -19.92 -5.99
C ARG A 944 -1.75 -20.82 -7.12
N LEU A 945 -2.29 -22.02 -7.26
CA LEU A 945 -1.82 -23.07 -8.17
C LEU A 945 -2.31 -22.89 -9.62
N GLY A 946 -3.14 -21.89 -9.90
CA GLY A 946 -3.59 -21.57 -11.26
C GLY A 946 -4.72 -22.44 -11.81
N LEU A 947 -5.26 -23.38 -11.02
CA LEU A 947 -6.55 -24.03 -11.27
C LEU A 947 -7.41 -24.03 -10.01
N ALA A 948 -8.54 -23.35 -10.08
CA ALA A 948 -9.63 -23.48 -9.12
C ALA A 948 -10.83 -24.05 -9.89
N ILE A 949 -10.97 -25.38 -9.90
CA ILE A 949 -12.27 -25.95 -10.28
C ILE A 949 -13.16 -25.81 -9.05
N ILE A 950 -14.26 -25.06 -9.21
CA ILE A 950 -15.19 -24.65 -8.15
C ILE A 950 -15.79 -25.87 -7.41
N ASP A 951 -15.82 -27.03 -8.07
CA ASP A 951 -16.42 -28.29 -7.60
C ASP A 951 -15.80 -28.93 -6.35
N LEU A 952 -14.50 -28.73 -6.07
CA LEU A 952 -13.79 -29.62 -5.13
C LEU A 952 -13.20 -28.97 -3.88
N LEU A 953 -13.45 -27.69 -3.67
CA LEU A 953 -12.99 -26.96 -2.50
C LEU A 953 -14.20 -26.39 -1.80
N ASN A 954 -14.41 -26.78 -0.54
CA ASN A 954 -15.29 -26.01 0.32
C ASN A 954 -14.83 -24.56 0.23
N LEU A 955 -15.73 -23.63 -0.09
CA LEU A 955 -15.40 -22.20 -0.12
C LEU A 955 -14.84 -21.67 1.22
N SER A 956 -14.92 -22.45 2.31
CA SER A 956 -14.19 -22.19 3.56
C SER A 956 -12.68 -22.05 3.39
N ASP A 957 -12.11 -22.67 2.36
CA ASP A 957 -10.66 -22.71 2.13
C ASP A 957 -10.16 -21.48 1.36
N TYR A 958 -11.10 -20.63 0.89
CA TYR A 958 -10.80 -19.38 0.22
C TYR A 958 -10.62 -18.25 1.23
N LYS A 959 -9.66 -17.38 0.95
CA LYS A 959 -9.37 -16.19 1.75
C LYS A 959 -9.40 -14.97 0.84
N THR A 960 -9.53 -13.78 1.44
CA THR A 960 -9.31 -12.54 0.70
C THR A 960 -7.90 -12.50 0.14
N ALA A 961 -7.74 -12.04 -1.10
CA ALA A 961 -6.44 -11.97 -1.78
C ALA A 961 -5.44 -11.06 -1.04
N ILE A 962 -5.96 -10.06 -0.33
CA ILE A 962 -5.21 -9.11 0.47
C ILE A 962 -4.95 -9.71 1.83
N SER A 963 -3.68 -9.73 2.22
CA SER A 963 -3.19 -10.31 3.47
C SER A 963 -3.09 -9.27 4.58
N ASN A 964 -2.69 -8.03 4.25
CA ASN A 964 -2.52 -6.95 5.21
C ASN A 964 -2.79 -5.58 4.56
N VAL A 965 -3.31 -4.63 5.34
CA VAL A 965 -3.61 -3.28 4.90
C VAL A 965 -3.05 -2.27 5.89
N ASN A 966 -2.31 -1.28 5.39
CA ASN A 966 -1.73 -0.22 6.18
C ASN A 966 -2.25 1.15 5.67
N PHE A 967 -3.19 1.73 6.42
CA PHE A 967 -3.83 3.00 6.09
C PHE A 967 -2.95 4.19 6.48
N ILE A 968 -1.96 4.51 5.64
CA ILE A 968 -1.03 5.63 5.90
C ILE A 968 -1.78 6.96 6.06
N ASN A 969 -2.87 7.20 5.32
CA ASN A 969 -3.68 8.41 5.47
C ASN A 969 -4.27 8.54 6.88
N GLN A 970 -4.80 7.45 7.44
CA GLN A 970 -5.30 7.44 8.83
C GLN A 970 -4.15 7.67 9.82
N THR A 971 -2.97 7.06 9.60
CA THR A 971 -1.80 7.33 10.46
C THR A 971 -1.34 8.79 10.39
N LYS A 972 -1.36 9.41 9.19
CA LYS A 972 -1.06 10.84 8.98
C LYS A 972 -2.07 11.71 9.73
N GLN A 973 -3.37 11.40 9.65
CA GLN A 973 -4.43 12.12 10.36
C GLN A 973 -4.29 11.99 11.89
N LEU A 974 -4.04 10.78 12.40
CA LEU A 974 -3.80 10.56 13.83
C LEU A 974 -2.57 11.32 14.33
N ILE A 975 -1.47 11.32 13.58
CA ILE A 975 -0.26 12.08 13.94
C ILE A 975 -0.52 13.59 13.86
N ASP A 976 -1.31 14.07 12.90
CA ASP A 976 -1.72 15.48 12.82
C ASP A 976 -2.57 15.89 14.03
N GLN A 977 -3.54 15.05 14.42
CA GLN A 977 -4.35 15.25 15.63
C GLN A 977 -3.48 15.25 16.89
N LEU A 978 -2.58 14.28 17.05
CA LEU A 978 -1.63 14.22 18.18
C LEU A 978 -0.71 15.45 18.23
N THR A 979 -0.30 15.96 17.06
CA THR A 979 0.51 17.18 16.98
C THR A 979 -0.30 18.40 17.43
N LYS A 980 -1.55 18.54 16.97
CA LYS A 980 -2.46 19.63 17.37
C LYS A 980 -2.73 19.60 18.87
N THR A 981 -3.10 18.45 19.43
CA THR A 981 -3.34 18.30 20.88
C THR A 981 -2.08 18.61 21.69
N SER A 982 -0.91 18.17 21.24
CA SER A 982 0.38 18.50 21.88
C SER A 982 0.66 20.02 21.88
N ILE A 983 0.33 20.74 20.81
CA ILE A 983 0.47 22.20 20.74
C ILE A 983 -0.46 22.87 21.76
N TYR A 984 -1.73 22.46 21.84
CA TYR A 984 -2.67 23.04 22.79
C TYR A 984 -2.26 22.80 24.25
N ILE A 985 -1.87 21.57 24.60
CA ILE A 985 -1.35 21.22 25.92
C ILE A 985 -0.11 22.06 26.25
N ALA A 986 0.81 22.20 25.28
CA ALA A 986 2.00 23.01 25.46
C ALA A 986 1.67 24.49 25.71
N ILE A 987 0.77 25.10 24.95
CA ILE A 987 0.36 26.51 25.15
C ILE A 987 -0.16 26.72 26.58
N ILE A 988 -0.99 25.80 27.07
CA ILE A 988 -1.55 25.85 28.42
C ILE A 988 -0.45 25.71 29.48
N ILE A 989 0.43 24.72 29.34
CA ILE A 989 1.52 24.46 30.28
C ILE A 989 2.49 25.65 30.29
N ILE A 990 2.88 26.15 29.11
CA ILE A 990 3.77 27.30 28.94
C ILE A 990 3.16 28.56 29.56
N THR A 991 1.88 28.85 29.33
CA THR A 991 1.22 30.04 29.91
C THR A 991 1.18 29.95 31.43
N ALA A 992 0.79 28.80 31.99
CA ALA A 992 0.78 28.57 33.44
C ALA A 992 2.18 28.70 34.06
N ILE A 993 3.20 28.08 33.47
CA ILE A 993 4.59 28.16 33.94
C ILE A 993 5.13 29.57 33.78
N SER A 994 4.86 30.26 32.68
CA SER A 994 5.37 31.61 32.41
C SER A 994 4.79 32.62 33.41
N LEU A 995 3.49 32.53 33.71
CA LEU A 995 2.84 33.35 34.75
C LEU A 995 3.43 33.05 36.13
N SER A 996 3.53 31.76 36.47
CA SER A 996 4.13 31.28 37.72
C SER A 996 5.56 31.81 37.88
N ALA A 997 6.40 31.66 36.86
CA ALA A 997 7.77 32.15 36.82
C ALA A 997 7.84 33.68 36.95
N SER A 998 6.99 34.40 36.22
CA SER A 998 6.94 35.87 36.25
C SER A 998 6.65 36.40 37.67
N LEU A 999 5.67 35.80 38.34
CA LEU A 999 5.33 36.12 39.73
C LEU A 999 6.48 35.82 40.68
N LEU A 1000 7.17 34.70 40.47
CA LEU A 1000 8.28 34.27 41.29
C LEU A 1000 9.49 35.21 41.14
N ILE A 1001 9.87 35.54 39.91
CA ILE A 1001 10.91 36.50 39.58
C ILE A 1001 10.57 37.84 40.21
N MET A 1002 9.32 38.29 40.11
CA MET A 1002 8.85 39.55 40.69
C MET A 1002 9.02 39.58 42.22
N LEU A 1003 8.60 38.53 42.93
CA LEU A 1003 8.73 38.42 44.39
C LEU A 1003 10.19 38.49 44.84
N ILE A 1004 11.07 37.68 44.23
CA ILE A 1004 12.48 37.60 44.65
C ILE A 1004 13.24 38.86 44.26
N THR A 1005 12.97 39.41 43.09
CA THR A 1005 13.55 40.70 42.68
C THR A 1005 13.10 41.79 43.66
N GLY A 1006 11.85 41.76 44.12
CA GLY A 1006 11.36 42.64 45.19
C GLY A 1006 12.13 42.50 46.50
N ILE A 1007 12.39 41.27 46.96
CA ILE A 1007 13.20 40.99 48.16
C ILE A 1007 14.64 41.52 47.98
N TYR A 1008 15.24 41.27 46.82
CA TYR A 1008 16.59 41.73 46.50
C TYR A 1008 16.67 43.26 46.50
N ILE A 1009 15.70 43.94 45.89
CA ILE A 1009 15.58 45.41 45.89
C ILE A 1009 15.38 45.95 47.32
N GLY A 1010 14.54 45.31 48.13
CA GLY A 1010 14.28 45.73 49.52
C GLY A 1010 15.52 45.67 50.42
N GLN A 1011 16.51 44.85 50.10
CA GLN A 1011 17.79 44.84 50.84
C GLN A 1011 18.61 46.11 50.60
N TYR A 1012 18.53 46.66 49.39
CA TYR A 1012 19.30 47.81 48.91
C TYR A 1012 18.49 49.10 48.81
N GLU A 1013 17.26 49.14 49.32
CA GLU A 1013 16.34 50.29 49.18
C GLU A 1013 16.98 51.59 49.69
N SER A 1014 17.51 51.60 50.92
CA SER A 1014 18.21 52.76 51.49
C SER A 1014 19.44 53.20 50.67
N PHE A 1015 20.20 52.24 50.13
CA PHE A 1015 21.36 52.51 49.28
C PHE A 1015 20.95 53.11 47.92
N MET A 1016 19.88 52.60 47.30
CA MET A 1016 19.34 53.15 46.05
C MET A 1016 18.81 54.57 46.22
N ILE A 1017 18.18 54.86 47.37
CA ILE A 1017 17.67 56.19 47.71
C ILE A 1017 18.82 57.17 47.93
N MET A 1018 19.88 56.75 48.65
CA MET A 1018 21.09 57.55 48.85
C MET A 1018 21.76 57.92 47.52
N LEU A 1019 21.87 56.97 46.58
CA LEU A 1019 22.40 57.30 45.26
C LEU A 1019 21.50 58.31 44.53
N ARG A 1020 20.18 58.20 44.67
CA ARG A 1020 19.26 59.14 44.01
C ARG A 1020 19.34 60.56 44.62
N SER A 1021 19.55 60.69 45.93
CA SER A 1021 19.79 61.98 46.58
C SER A 1021 21.13 62.59 46.22
N MET A 1022 22.14 61.77 45.89
CA MET A 1022 23.43 62.20 45.34
C MET A 1022 23.36 62.61 43.85
N GLY A 1023 22.16 62.71 43.25
CA GLY A 1023 21.97 63.18 41.88
C GLY A 1023 22.07 62.09 40.80
N TYR A 1024 22.15 60.81 41.16
CA TYR A 1024 22.12 59.72 40.18
C TYR A 1024 20.70 59.52 39.62
N THR A 1025 20.61 59.36 38.29
CA THR A 1025 19.32 59.10 37.62
C THR A 1025 18.72 57.74 38.01
N ASN A 1026 17.39 57.63 37.97
CA ASN A 1026 16.65 56.40 38.27
C ASN A 1026 17.13 55.17 37.47
N SER A 1027 17.61 55.37 36.23
CA SER A 1027 18.15 54.29 35.41
C SER A 1027 19.52 53.82 35.90
N ARG A 1028 20.41 54.76 36.28
CA ARG A 1028 21.75 54.46 36.79
C ARG A 1028 21.70 53.76 38.14
N THR A 1029 20.81 54.18 39.05
CA THR A 1029 20.63 53.54 40.36
C THR A 1029 20.15 52.10 40.24
N VAL A 1030 19.15 51.84 39.38
CA VAL A 1030 18.68 50.47 39.09
C VAL A 1030 19.79 49.63 38.43
N TRP A 1031 20.58 50.21 37.53
CA TRP A 1031 21.72 49.53 36.90
C TRP A 1031 22.81 49.14 37.90
N TYR A 1032 23.16 50.01 38.85
CA TYR A 1032 24.19 49.69 39.85
C TYR A 1032 23.80 48.60 40.85
N VAL A 1033 22.49 48.37 41.08
CA VAL A 1033 22.04 47.32 42.00
C VAL A 1033 21.69 46.01 41.29
N LEU A 1034 21.10 46.08 40.09
CA LEU A 1034 20.61 44.91 39.35
C LEU A 1034 21.46 44.54 38.13
N GLY A 1035 22.44 45.35 37.72
CA GLY A 1035 23.17 45.17 36.45
C GLY A 1035 23.82 43.80 36.31
N ILE A 1036 24.60 43.38 37.31
CA ILE A 1036 25.24 42.05 37.30
C ILE A 1036 24.21 40.93 37.42
N THR A 1037 23.19 41.12 38.25
CA THR A 1037 22.09 40.16 38.39
C THR A 1037 21.39 39.91 37.05
N LYS A 1038 21.15 40.96 36.25
CA LYS A 1038 20.59 40.84 34.90
C LYS A 1038 21.50 40.04 33.96
N ILE A 1039 22.80 40.33 33.96
CA ILE A 1039 23.76 39.65 33.08
C ILE A 1039 23.83 38.15 33.40
N PHE A 1040 23.98 37.78 34.68
CA PHE A 1040 24.03 36.37 35.09
C PHE A 1040 22.72 35.64 34.80
N ASN A 1041 21.57 36.29 34.99
CA ASN A 1041 20.28 35.70 34.68
C ASN A 1041 20.10 35.45 33.17
N ILE A 1042 20.49 36.39 32.30
CA ILE A 1042 20.49 36.18 30.84
C ILE A 1042 21.41 35.01 30.47
N LEU A 1043 22.59 34.92 31.09
CA LEU A 1043 23.53 33.84 30.85
C LEU A 1043 22.96 32.47 31.27
N VAL A 1044 22.29 32.40 32.42
CA VAL A 1044 21.58 31.18 32.85
C VAL A 1044 20.46 30.81 31.88
N ILE A 1045 19.66 31.77 31.40
CA ILE A 1045 18.62 31.50 30.40
C ILE A 1045 19.23 30.86 29.15
N LEU A 1046 20.28 31.46 28.59
CA LEU A 1046 20.95 30.94 27.40
C LEU A 1046 21.56 29.55 27.61
N LEU A 1047 22.26 29.33 28.74
CA LEU A 1047 22.82 28.02 29.08
C LEU A 1047 21.74 26.95 29.25
N THR A 1048 20.61 27.29 29.88
CA THR A 1048 19.50 26.35 30.11
C THR A 1048 18.87 25.93 28.78
N ILE A 1049 18.61 26.90 27.90
CA ILE A 1049 18.06 26.65 26.56
C ILE A 1049 19.02 25.77 25.75
N CYS A 1050 20.32 26.11 25.72
CA CYS A 1050 21.33 25.26 25.07
C CYS A 1050 21.35 23.84 25.64
N SER A 1051 21.30 23.69 26.98
CA SER A 1051 21.33 22.40 27.64
C SER A 1051 20.14 21.49 27.29
N ILE A 1052 19.04 22.03 26.77
CA ILE A 1052 17.85 21.26 26.42
C ILE A 1052 17.80 20.99 24.92
N PHE A 1053 17.95 22.03 24.09
CA PHE A 1053 17.80 21.89 22.65
C PHE A 1053 18.98 21.15 21.99
N LEU A 1054 20.21 21.35 22.48
CA LEU A 1054 21.41 20.75 21.88
C LEU A 1054 21.42 19.21 22.03
N PRO A 1055 21.11 18.62 23.20
CA PRO A 1055 20.93 17.17 23.32
C PRO A 1055 19.82 16.61 22.43
N ILE A 1056 18.69 17.32 22.28
CA ILE A 1056 17.58 16.86 21.42
C ILE A 1056 18.03 16.82 19.95
N MET A 1057 18.75 17.83 19.48
CA MET A 1057 19.30 17.85 18.11
C MET A 1057 20.35 16.74 17.89
N LEU A 1058 21.10 16.36 18.93
CA LEU A 1058 22.05 15.25 18.88
C LEU A 1058 21.40 13.87 19.02
N LEU A 1059 20.23 13.77 19.66
CA LEU A 1059 19.53 12.51 19.93
C LEU A 1059 19.24 11.72 18.65
N ASN A 1060 18.94 12.40 17.55
CA ASN A 1060 18.74 11.76 16.24
C ASN A 1060 19.95 10.90 15.84
N LYS A 1061 21.18 11.42 16.02
CA LYS A 1061 22.40 10.66 15.68
C LYS A 1061 22.59 9.43 16.57
N LEU A 1062 22.14 9.47 17.82
CA LEU A 1062 22.24 8.34 18.76
C LEU A 1062 21.19 7.26 18.48
N LEU A 1063 19.93 7.65 18.24
CA LEU A 1063 18.86 6.69 17.93
C LEU A 1063 19.09 5.94 16.62
N VAL A 1064 19.69 6.64 15.64
CA VAL A 1064 20.09 6.08 14.36
C VAL A 1064 21.11 4.93 14.50
N VAL A 1065 21.94 4.92 15.56
CA VAL A 1065 22.89 3.82 15.82
C VAL A 1065 22.19 2.55 16.32
N ASN A 1066 21.01 2.67 16.94
CA ASN A 1066 20.24 1.56 17.51
C ASN A 1066 19.16 1.01 16.54
N ASN A 1067 19.36 1.15 15.23
CA ASN A 1067 18.44 0.71 14.16
C ASN A 1067 17.04 1.35 14.15
N ILE A 1068 16.81 2.43 14.91
CA ILE A 1068 15.55 3.17 14.94
C ILE A 1068 15.80 4.55 14.32
N SER A 1069 15.46 4.74 13.04
CA SER A 1069 15.53 6.06 12.41
C SER A 1069 14.17 6.74 12.45
N ILE A 1070 13.97 7.56 13.49
CA ILE A 1070 12.86 8.50 13.60
C ILE A 1070 13.48 9.90 13.49
N PRO A 1071 12.95 10.81 12.65
CA PRO A 1071 13.49 12.15 12.47
C PRO A 1071 13.15 13.07 13.66
N ILE A 1072 13.70 12.76 14.83
CA ILE A 1072 13.54 13.55 16.05
C ILE A 1072 14.48 14.74 15.98
N SER A 1073 13.92 15.93 15.82
CA SER A 1073 14.64 17.19 15.94
C SER A 1073 13.67 18.29 16.34
N VAL A 1074 14.18 19.49 16.54
CA VAL A 1074 13.40 20.67 16.94
C VAL A 1074 13.37 21.65 15.77
N GLN A 1075 12.23 22.32 15.59
CA GLN A 1075 12.11 23.47 14.70
C GLN A 1075 12.95 24.66 15.20
N TRP A 1076 13.64 25.35 14.30
CA TRP A 1076 14.50 26.50 14.66
C TRP A 1076 13.74 27.66 15.33
N TRP A 1077 12.47 27.89 14.94
CA TRP A 1077 11.65 28.95 15.54
C TRP A 1077 11.31 28.68 17.01
N ALA A 1078 11.35 27.41 17.45
CA ALA A 1078 11.04 27.05 18.84
C ALA A 1078 12.05 27.66 19.82
N LEU A 1079 13.33 27.71 19.43
CA LEU A 1079 14.38 28.33 20.22
C LEU A 1079 14.16 29.85 20.35
N LEU A 1080 13.75 30.52 19.27
CA LEU A 1080 13.45 31.95 19.27
C LEU A 1080 12.25 32.29 20.17
N ILE A 1081 11.17 31.52 20.09
CA ILE A 1081 9.97 31.73 20.92
C ILE A 1081 10.30 31.52 22.40
N CYS A 1082 11.11 30.51 22.73
CA CYS A 1082 11.52 30.25 24.10
C CYS A 1082 12.31 31.42 24.69
N ILE A 1083 13.33 31.91 23.96
CA ILE A 1083 14.13 33.06 24.36
C ILE A 1083 13.24 34.29 24.56
N ALA A 1084 12.35 34.57 23.60
CA ALA A 1084 11.46 35.72 23.65
C ALA A 1084 10.52 35.67 24.88
N LEU A 1085 9.87 34.54 25.14
CA LEU A 1085 8.94 34.38 26.26
C LEU A 1085 9.62 34.56 27.63
N VAL A 1086 10.77 33.92 27.82
CA VAL A 1086 11.47 33.95 29.11
C VAL A 1086 12.08 35.33 29.35
N LEU A 1087 12.69 35.96 28.34
CA LEU A 1087 13.22 37.31 28.46
C LEU A 1087 12.09 38.32 28.70
N PHE A 1088 10.97 38.21 27.98
CA PHE A 1088 9.81 39.07 28.18
C PHE A 1088 9.29 38.97 29.62
N SER A 1089 9.06 37.76 30.12
CA SER A 1089 8.65 37.51 31.51
C SER A 1089 9.63 38.13 32.51
N PHE A 1090 10.93 37.91 32.31
CA PHE A 1090 11.99 38.44 33.18
C PHE A 1090 12.02 39.98 33.21
N PHE A 1091 11.97 40.64 32.04
CA PHE A 1091 12.01 42.09 31.95
C PHE A 1091 10.74 42.74 32.51
N VAL A 1092 9.56 42.17 32.23
CA VAL A 1092 8.28 42.63 32.80
C VAL A 1092 8.33 42.54 34.32
N SER A 1093 8.77 41.41 34.88
CA SER A 1093 8.89 41.25 36.34
C SER A 1093 9.82 42.29 36.96
N ILE A 1094 10.99 42.55 36.37
CA ILE A 1094 11.92 43.58 36.87
C ILE A 1094 11.31 44.98 36.76
N TRP A 1095 10.63 45.28 35.65
CA TRP A 1095 10.01 46.58 35.44
C TRP A 1095 8.94 46.86 36.50
N VAL A 1096 8.13 45.87 36.84
CA VAL A 1096 7.12 45.96 37.91
C VAL A 1096 7.80 46.08 39.28
N SER A 1097 8.78 45.22 39.61
CA SER A 1097 9.45 45.24 40.92
C SER A 1097 10.20 46.55 41.21
N THR A 1098 10.68 47.25 40.18
CA THR A 1098 11.40 48.53 40.32
C THR A 1098 10.48 49.75 40.39
N LYS A 1099 9.16 49.60 40.13
CA LYS A 1099 8.19 50.72 40.14
C LYS A 1099 8.18 51.50 41.45
N LYS A 1100 8.22 50.80 42.60
CA LYS A 1100 8.23 51.43 43.94
C LYS A 1100 9.42 52.38 44.11
N VAL A 1101 10.63 51.92 43.78
CA VAL A 1101 11.87 52.72 43.92
C VAL A 1101 11.94 53.86 42.89
N ARG A 1102 11.32 53.71 41.72
CA ARG A 1102 11.31 54.74 40.68
C ARG A 1102 10.36 55.91 40.98
N ASN A 1103 9.25 55.65 41.67
CA ASN A 1103 8.15 56.63 41.81
C ASN A 1103 8.03 57.25 43.21
N THR A 1104 8.75 56.75 44.22
CA THR A 1104 8.73 57.35 45.57
C THR A 1104 9.32 58.75 45.59
N LYS A 1105 8.68 59.72 46.27
CA LYS A 1105 9.21 61.08 46.46
C LYS A 1105 10.38 61.06 47.47
N LEU A 1106 11.43 61.87 47.23
CA LEU A 1106 12.60 61.94 48.12
C LEU A 1106 12.23 62.45 49.54
N SER A 1107 11.27 63.37 49.63
CA SER A 1107 10.86 64.04 50.86
C SER A 1107 10.14 63.12 51.86
N GLU A 1108 9.47 62.08 51.37
CA GLU A 1108 8.62 61.18 52.18
C GLU A 1108 9.43 60.12 52.94
N ILE A 1109 10.73 59.98 52.62
CA ILE A 1109 11.56 58.86 53.07
C ILE A 1109 12.66 59.30 54.03
N LEU A 1110 13.17 60.54 53.91
CA LEU A 1110 14.11 61.11 54.90
C LEU A 1110 13.48 61.21 56.30
N ASN A 1111 12.15 61.37 56.39
CA ASN A 1111 11.42 61.38 57.66
C ASN A 1111 11.21 60.00 58.31
N ASN A 1112 11.45 58.88 57.59
CA ASN A 1112 11.33 57.52 58.12
C ASN A 1112 12.70 56.91 58.48
N SER A 1113 13.77 57.69 58.39
CA SER A 1113 15.16 57.28 58.70
C SER A 1113 15.71 57.84 60.01
N GLU A 1114 14.85 58.46 60.83
CA GLU A 1114 15.00 58.55 62.29
C GLU A 1114 14.20 57.41 62.93
#